data_AF-A0A327WRV8-F1
#
_entry.id   AF-A0A327WRV8-F1
#
_cell.length_a   1.000
_cell.length_b   1.000
_cell.length_c   1.000
_cell.angle_alpha   90.00
_cell.angle_beta   90.00
_cell.angle_gamma   90.00
#
_symmetry.space_group_name_H-M   'P 1'
#
loop_
_entity.id
_entity.type
_entity.pdbx_description
1 polymer ?
#
loop_
_entity_poly.entity_id
_entity_poly.type
_entity_poly.pdbx_seq_one_letter_code
_entity_poly.pdbx_strand_id
1 'polypeptide(L)'
;MRVLLTVATLALSAPALASQPIAYWAHNDNVLADGTNGYTPDSFPLPADVGNGSLYLTDFNDSVQNGAYQFIQNFAGATQNALPGFPSGGALSPQGGAGSSNNGMSIVMQVSTEDLQDINVSWTQRGTATGFNRREFAWSVDGSNYTVVDTDTGALGASWSLRSYDLSSVTEINDQANVFFRITLDGASNQSGNNRFDNLLISATNSADADRITVYNSDFSSDPFNQGWYEVNVSGNERWEWDSGFSNITFAPFVGGQCEVNDNWLISPRFDFSQQQDERLALDIARGFPGDNPLEIYYSQDYAGEGNIDPSQWQPLGVILASDFDRNNVPQRFEGFDQLQSLEGYGYIAVRSSYSQGECGTWRVSAIELTANVDLDFGGEFVCGAPALPIHRIQGEGFQSPIQSALVQVEGIVTGSFQSTQDGGLGGFFMQMPDAMHDNNPLTSEGIFVYDNNFGRSVYPGDVVRVEGVVAEQFSETQLTNVSQVELCASNHLDRVSPAYVQLPINDYVELEALEGMWVETAQELVVTDVFNAVRFGEIFVSSQRLFQPSQVVLPGEPARALQAANDKDRLIIDNARSGSNRLPLLTGADGVRELSASNPIRAGFTVPAGFRGFMGYSFSEYRLRAEQDPQFNTQSNPRPAVPNRRGQLRVASFNVENLFTTLQGSGATCGPNNLGCRGARTDSELERQLAKLTAAIGKMDADVVALVEVENDANDYTLSVLVDALNRAYPRDNWQYIASGWLGTDAIKNAFIYRPRRATPVGDLAVLDDSVDPDFDTSRQRPAIAQTFEVLGGGRFTAVNVHLRSKASCPSSGPDADQNDGQACWNQWRTRSSAALARWLASDPTQGGTVNQLILGDFNAYGMEDPMTTLYDAGYTNLAFAENNGEPDVYSYTFMGQAGSLDHGLASPSLANQVLRAVYWNVNSDEIPAFNYSEGSLPGGFLDKPANFYQADEFRSSDHDPLLIDMTVRRCPPGQVNRPGRPVPQC
;
A
#
# COMPACT_ATOMS: atom_id res chain seq x y z
N MET A 1 -4.49 26.23 4.76
CA MET A 1 -3.90 25.55 5.94
C MET A 1 -2.59 24.95 5.45
N ARG A 2 -1.44 25.42 5.96
CA ARG A 2 -0.10 25.06 5.42
C ARG A 2 0.25 23.64 5.89
N VAL A 3 0.31 22.70 4.96
CA VAL A 3 0.80 21.33 5.21
C VAL A 3 2.32 21.39 5.11
N LEU A 4 2.99 21.13 6.23
CA LEU A 4 4.42 20.87 6.28
C LEU A 4 4.68 19.55 5.56
N LEU A 5 5.37 19.60 4.42
CA LEU A 5 6.07 18.43 3.90
C LEU A 5 7.16 18.08 4.92
N THR A 6 6.96 17.00 5.65
CA THR A 6 8.07 16.29 6.28
C THR A 6 8.81 15.60 5.15
N VAL A 7 9.85 16.25 4.62
CA VAL A 7 10.92 15.53 3.94
C VAL A 7 11.51 14.63 5.02
N ALA A 8 11.19 13.35 4.97
CA ALA A 8 11.92 12.35 5.73
C ALA A 8 13.34 12.38 5.20
N THR A 9 14.21 13.13 5.86
CA THR A 9 15.65 12.87 5.83
C THR A 9 15.82 11.46 6.39
N LEU A 10 15.89 10.46 5.51
CA LEU A 10 16.52 9.19 5.84
C LEU A 10 17.96 9.52 6.19
N ALA A 11 18.23 9.58 7.50
CA ALA A 11 19.57 9.38 7.99
C ALA A 11 19.89 7.92 7.65
N LEU A 12 20.57 7.70 6.53
CA LEU A 12 21.27 6.46 6.25
C LEU A 12 22.34 6.32 7.32
N SER A 13 22.06 5.51 8.32
CA SER A 13 23.09 4.93 9.16
C SER A 13 23.92 4.00 8.28
N ALA A 14 25.24 4.25 8.18
CA ALA A 14 26.22 3.18 7.96
C ALA A 14 25.89 2.01 8.92
N PRO A 15 26.17 0.74 8.59
CA PRO A 15 25.49 -0.42 9.16
C PRO A 15 25.32 -0.29 10.67
N ALA A 16 24.13 0.13 11.10
CA ALA A 16 23.79 0.32 12.52
C ALA A 16 23.72 -1.01 13.28
N LEU A 17 24.02 -2.12 12.59
CA LEU A 17 23.74 -3.49 12.99
C LEU A 17 24.97 -4.21 13.55
N ALA A 18 26.15 -3.60 13.42
CA ALA A 18 27.32 -4.03 14.17
C ALA A 18 27.52 -3.19 15.45
N SER A 19 27.13 -1.91 15.41
CA SER A 19 27.30 -0.97 16.52
C SER A 19 26.23 -1.14 17.62
N GLN A 20 26.60 -1.82 18.71
CA GLN A 20 25.75 -2.06 19.88
C GLN A 20 25.97 -1.00 20.99
N PRO A 21 24.96 -0.70 21.84
CA PRO A 21 25.18 0.06 23.06
C PRO A 21 26.13 -0.68 24.01
N ILE A 22 27.30 -0.11 24.27
CA ILE A 22 28.27 -0.67 25.23
C ILE A 22 28.14 -0.02 26.61
N ALA A 23 27.65 1.23 26.66
CA ALA A 23 27.22 1.89 27.88
C ALA A 23 26.17 2.97 27.60
N TYR A 24 25.12 3.03 28.39
CA TYR A 24 24.05 4.01 28.28
C TYR A 24 23.60 4.51 29.66
N TRP A 25 23.38 5.82 29.79
CA TRP A 25 22.84 6.45 31.00
C TRP A 25 21.61 7.30 30.67
N ALA A 26 20.45 6.83 31.09
CA ALA A 26 19.15 7.48 30.91
C ALA A 26 18.86 8.55 31.96
N HIS A 27 19.54 8.51 33.11
CA HIS A 27 19.35 9.45 34.24
C HIS A 27 17.91 9.55 34.79
N ASN A 28 17.07 8.57 34.50
CA ASN A 28 15.65 8.57 34.89
C ASN A 28 15.42 8.28 36.37
N ASP A 29 16.27 7.45 36.98
CA ASP A 29 16.06 6.94 38.35
C ASP A 29 17.03 7.55 39.37
N ASN A 30 16.86 8.84 39.69
CA ASN A 30 17.66 9.52 40.73
C ASN A 30 16.78 10.18 41.80
N VAL A 31 15.89 9.41 42.41
CA VAL A 31 15.01 9.86 43.51
C VAL A 31 15.76 9.78 44.85
N LEU A 32 15.83 10.91 45.56
CA LEU A 32 16.42 11.06 46.89
C LEU A 32 15.47 10.55 47.99
N ALA A 33 16.01 10.32 49.19
CA ALA A 33 15.25 9.81 50.34
C ALA A 33 14.07 10.70 50.78
N ASP A 34 14.08 11.98 50.41
CA ASP A 34 12.99 12.94 50.68
C ASP A 34 11.95 13.03 49.55
N GLY A 35 12.08 12.21 48.50
CA GLY A 35 11.20 12.15 47.34
C GLY A 35 11.48 13.21 46.27
N THR A 36 12.52 14.05 46.43
CA THR A 36 13.01 14.94 45.36
C THR A 36 14.02 14.22 44.47
N ASN A 37 14.38 14.79 43.32
CA ASN A 37 15.36 14.17 42.42
C ASN A 37 16.73 14.87 42.51
N GLY A 38 17.81 14.09 42.57
CA GLY A 38 19.17 14.61 42.65
C GLY A 38 20.22 13.50 42.81
N TYR A 39 21.49 13.89 42.89
CA TYR A 39 22.61 12.95 42.99
C TYR A 39 23.28 13.05 44.36
N THR A 40 23.65 11.91 44.96
CA THR A 40 24.36 11.83 46.24
C THR A 40 25.82 11.45 46.00
N PRO A 41 26.71 11.55 47.00
CA PRO A 41 28.06 11.01 46.88
C PRO A 41 28.12 9.53 46.51
N ASP A 42 27.13 8.74 46.92
CA ASP A 42 27.03 7.32 46.58
C ASP A 42 26.48 7.09 45.16
N SER A 43 25.99 8.13 44.47
CA SER A 43 25.56 8.04 43.07
C SER A 43 26.72 7.87 42.10
N PHE A 44 27.96 8.22 42.48
CA PHE A 44 29.12 8.14 41.61
C PHE A 44 30.20 7.21 42.18
N PRO A 45 30.84 6.34 41.37
CA PRO A 45 30.58 6.15 39.94
C PRO A 45 29.19 5.56 39.66
N LEU A 46 28.48 6.18 38.72
CA LEU A 46 27.14 5.80 38.30
C LEU A 46 27.28 4.67 37.27
N PRO A 47 26.77 3.45 37.56
CA PRO A 47 26.78 2.38 36.57
C PRO A 47 25.87 2.73 35.39
N ALA A 48 26.18 2.19 34.22
CA ALA A 48 25.31 2.29 33.05
C ALA A 48 23.98 1.53 33.28
N ASP A 49 22.89 2.07 32.72
CA ASP A 49 21.56 1.44 32.69
C ASP A 49 21.51 0.29 31.67
N VAL A 50 22.27 0.41 30.57
CA VAL A 50 22.51 -0.65 29.58
C VAL A 50 24.01 -0.75 29.32
N GLY A 51 24.52 -1.98 29.20
CA GLY A 51 25.93 -2.25 28.96
C GLY A 51 26.77 -2.18 30.24
N ASN A 52 28.09 -1.98 30.08
CA ASN A 52 29.04 -1.96 31.19
C ASN A 52 29.93 -0.71 31.09
N GLY A 53 29.66 0.26 31.96
CA GLY A 53 30.41 1.50 32.04
C GLY A 53 30.19 2.19 33.36
N SER A 54 31.07 3.13 33.68
CA SER A 54 30.95 4.00 34.85
C SER A 54 30.97 5.47 34.44
N LEU A 55 30.08 6.27 35.01
CA LEU A 55 30.07 7.71 34.84
C LEU A 55 30.40 8.38 36.17
N TYR A 56 31.30 9.35 36.17
CA TYR A 56 31.65 10.12 37.38
C TYR A 56 32.00 11.56 37.06
N LEU A 57 32.09 12.39 38.09
CA LEU A 57 32.37 13.81 37.98
C LEU A 57 33.76 14.14 38.55
N THR A 58 34.49 15.02 37.90
CA THR A 58 35.77 15.57 38.40
C THR A 58 35.73 17.09 38.43
N ASP A 59 36.61 17.69 39.24
CA ASP A 59 36.83 19.15 39.30
C ASP A 59 35.55 19.96 39.54
N PHE A 60 34.60 19.39 40.30
CA PHE A 60 33.33 20.00 40.64
C PHE A 60 33.26 20.33 42.14
N ASN A 61 32.34 21.23 42.49
CA ASN A 61 31.98 21.54 43.85
C ASN A 61 31.13 20.41 44.44
N ASP A 62 31.75 19.63 45.31
CA ASP A 62 31.22 18.44 45.95
C ASP A 62 30.43 18.77 47.24
N SER A 63 30.01 20.02 47.45
CA SER A 63 29.23 20.40 48.62
C SER A 63 27.91 19.61 48.70
N VAL A 64 27.68 18.97 49.84
CA VAL A 64 26.48 18.16 50.09
C VAL A 64 25.53 18.92 51.00
N GLN A 65 24.25 18.97 50.61
CA GLN A 65 23.15 19.49 51.42
C GLN A 65 22.01 18.48 51.44
N ASN A 66 21.51 18.15 52.63
CA ASN A 66 20.46 17.14 52.85
C ASN A 66 20.78 15.76 52.23
N GLY A 67 22.06 15.38 52.19
CA GLY A 67 22.51 14.09 51.66
C GLY A 67 22.73 14.05 50.15
N ALA A 68 22.45 15.13 49.42
CA ALA A 68 22.68 15.24 47.98
C ALA A 68 23.64 16.37 47.61
N TYR A 69 24.29 16.28 46.46
CA TYR A 69 25.13 17.34 45.92
C TYR A 69 24.31 18.60 45.63
N GLN A 70 24.77 19.72 46.17
CA GLN A 70 24.06 20.99 46.09
C GLN A 70 23.95 21.52 44.65
N PHE A 71 24.97 21.28 43.82
CA PHE A 71 25.07 21.87 42.48
C PHE A 71 25.04 20.84 41.34
N ILE A 72 24.74 19.58 41.65
CA ILE A 72 24.51 18.51 40.67
C ILE A 72 23.05 18.09 40.79
N GLN A 73 22.20 18.66 39.93
CA GLN A 73 20.74 18.50 40.02
C GLN A 73 20.24 17.44 39.03
N ASN A 74 19.04 16.92 39.27
CA ASN A 74 18.30 16.12 38.31
C ASN A 74 17.01 16.85 37.90
N PHE A 75 16.97 17.38 36.67
CA PHE A 75 15.78 18.03 36.11
C PHE A 75 15.10 17.14 35.07
N ALA A 76 13.89 17.52 34.64
CA ALA A 76 13.17 16.80 33.59
C ALA A 76 14.02 16.62 32.32
N GLY A 77 14.08 15.37 31.85
CA GLY A 77 14.83 14.87 30.70
C GLY A 77 14.12 15.02 29.34
N ALA A 78 14.55 14.22 28.38
CA ALA A 78 14.11 14.19 27.00
C ALA A 78 13.86 12.75 26.52
N THR A 79 13.09 12.61 25.44
CA THR A 79 13.00 11.36 24.67
C THR A 79 14.02 11.30 23.52
N GLN A 80 14.71 12.41 23.22
CA GLN A 80 15.72 12.44 22.17
C GLN A 80 16.96 11.69 22.61
N ASN A 81 17.51 10.82 21.74
CA ASN A 81 18.60 9.89 22.02
C ASN A 81 18.27 8.75 23.00
N ALA A 82 17.01 8.59 23.40
CA ALA A 82 16.62 7.52 24.33
C ALA A 82 16.62 6.14 23.65
N LEU A 83 17.19 5.12 24.32
CA LEU A 83 17.07 3.73 23.86
C LEU A 83 15.63 3.21 24.01
N PRO A 84 15.20 2.22 23.20
CA PRO A 84 13.89 1.59 23.35
C PRO A 84 13.64 1.11 24.79
N GLY A 85 12.49 1.48 25.36
CA GLY A 85 12.12 1.14 26.73
C GLY A 85 12.42 2.22 27.78
N PHE A 86 13.16 3.27 27.45
CA PHE A 86 13.47 4.38 28.38
C PHE A 86 12.59 5.61 28.09
N PRO A 87 11.58 5.92 28.94
CA PRO A 87 10.75 7.11 28.77
C PRO A 87 11.51 8.38 29.16
N SER A 88 10.92 9.55 28.91
CA SER A 88 11.44 10.81 29.47
C SER A 88 11.31 10.81 30.99
N GLY A 89 12.42 11.01 31.70
CA GLY A 89 12.45 11.14 33.15
C GLY A 89 13.37 12.26 33.60
N GLY A 90 14.61 11.95 33.94
CA GLY A 90 15.58 12.86 34.54
C GLY A 90 16.72 13.25 33.58
N ALA A 91 17.61 14.15 34.00
CA ALA A 91 18.79 14.57 33.27
C ALA A 91 19.87 15.04 34.25
N LEU A 92 21.11 14.59 34.04
CA LEU A 92 22.27 15.06 34.78
C LEU A 92 22.48 16.55 34.50
N SER A 93 22.27 17.39 35.52
CA SER A 93 22.18 18.83 35.36
C SER A 93 23.16 19.59 36.25
N PRO A 94 24.46 19.64 35.88
CA PRO A 94 25.43 20.45 36.59
C PRO A 94 25.09 21.94 36.54
N GLN A 95 25.23 22.60 37.69
CA GLN A 95 25.06 24.05 37.83
C GLN A 95 26.40 24.76 37.99
N GLY A 96 26.47 26.07 37.76
CA GLY A 96 27.70 26.86 37.90
C GLY A 96 28.31 26.84 39.30
N GLY A 97 27.52 26.63 40.35
CA GLY A 97 28.02 26.52 41.73
C GLY A 97 28.34 27.87 42.38
N ALA A 98 28.56 27.86 43.70
CA ALA A 98 28.83 29.08 44.46
C ALA A 98 30.05 29.84 43.89
N GLY A 99 29.86 31.08 43.44
CA GLY A 99 30.93 31.85 42.79
C GLY A 99 31.37 31.31 41.43
N SER A 100 30.55 30.49 40.77
CA SER A 100 30.89 29.74 39.55
C SER A 100 31.98 28.68 39.79
N SER A 101 32.01 28.08 40.97
CA SER A 101 33.00 27.08 41.41
C SER A 101 33.09 25.84 40.53
N ASN A 102 32.08 25.56 39.70
CA ASN A 102 32.07 24.41 38.81
C ASN A 102 32.66 24.71 37.41
N ASN A 103 33.15 25.93 37.15
CA ASN A 103 33.89 26.19 35.93
C ASN A 103 35.18 25.35 35.91
N GLY A 104 35.34 24.50 34.90
CA GLY A 104 36.39 23.49 34.80
C GLY A 104 35.95 22.08 35.19
N MET A 105 34.72 21.89 35.68
CA MET A 105 34.22 20.57 36.04
C MET A 105 34.10 19.67 34.81
N SER A 106 34.22 18.37 35.02
CA SER A 106 34.07 17.39 33.94
C SER A 106 33.09 16.28 34.28
N ILE A 107 32.33 15.85 33.28
CA ILE A 107 31.60 14.58 33.27
C ILE A 107 32.50 13.58 32.55
N VAL A 108 32.84 12.46 33.20
CA VAL A 108 33.71 11.42 32.65
C VAL A 108 32.93 10.12 32.56
N MET A 109 32.91 9.53 31.38
CA MET A 109 32.37 8.20 31.09
C MET A 109 33.54 7.26 30.84
N GLN A 110 33.63 6.16 31.57
CA GLN A 110 34.63 5.12 31.43
C GLN A 110 33.96 3.82 30.98
N VAL A 111 34.50 3.23 29.92
CA VAL A 111 34.02 1.97 29.33
C VAL A 111 35.19 1.06 28.98
N SER A 112 34.94 -0.25 28.89
CA SER A 112 35.84 -1.16 28.16
C SER A 112 35.45 -1.16 26.69
N THR A 113 36.46 -1.24 25.83
CA THR A 113 36.35 -1.41 24.38
C THR A 113 37.12 -2.65 23.92
N GLU A 114 37.46 -3.58 24.83
CA GLU A 114 38.07 -4.86 24.47
C GLU A 114 37.20 -5.59 23.43
N ASP A 115 37.85 -6.12 22.40
CA ASP A 115 37.20 -6.72 21.23
C ASP A 115 36.23 -5.79 20.49
N LEU A 116 36.28 -4.47 20.71
CA LEU A 116 35.37 -3.49 20.10
C LEU A 116 36.12 -2.44 19.26
N GLN A 117 35.46 -1.94 18.22
CA GLN A 117 35.90 -0.87 17.31
C GLN A 117 34.73 0.04 16.91
N ASP A 118 34.97 1.02 16.02
CA ASP A 118 33.94 1.93 15.49
C ASP A 118 33.12 2.67 16.55
N ILE A 119 33.81 3.23 17.55
CA ILE A 119 33.16 3.87 18.69
C ILE A 119 32.42 5.13 18.26
N ASN A 120 31.16 5.27 18.69
CA ASN A 120 30.41 6.52 18.61
C ASN A 120 29.89 6.93 19.99
N VAL A 121 29.93 8.23 20.27
CA VAL A 121 29.47 8.81 21.55
C VAL A 121 28.42 9.88 21.28
N SER A 122 27.26 9.76 21.89
CA SER A 122 26.15 10.69 21.71
C SER A 122 25.41 11.04 23.00
N TRP A 123 24.76 12.20 23.02
CA TRP A 123 23.90 12.65 24.11
C TRP A 123 22.98 13.78 23.66
N THR A 124 21.88 14.01 24.36
CA THR A 124 21.10 15.25 24.19
C THR A 124 21.40 16.26 25.30
N GLN A 125 21.43 17.54 24.94
CA GLN A 125 21.75 18.63 25.85
C GLN A 125 20.88 19.87 25.67
N ARG A 126 20.69 20.60 26.77
CA ARG A 126 20.11 21.95 26.82
C ARG A 126 20.73 22.75 27.96
N GLY A 127 20.36 24.02 28.12
CA GLY A 127 20.81 24.79 29.26
C GLY A 127 20.05 26.07 29.51
N THR A 128 20.64 26.91 30.35
CA THR A 128 20.16 28.27 30.60
C THR A 128 21.14 29.29 30.03
N ALA A 129 20.66 30.52 29.79
CA ALA A 129 21.49 31.61 29.27
C ALA A 129 22.72 31.96 30.15
N THR A 130 22.70 31.54 31.42
CA THR A 130 23.77 31.75 32.41
C THR A 130 24.53 30.47 32.79
N GLY A 131 24.21 29.34 32.15
CA GLY A 131 24.93 28.07 32.30
C GLY A 131 26.29 28.10 31.61
N PHE A 132 26.97 26.95 31.55
CA PHE A 132 28.28 26.84 30.93
C PHE A 132 28.17 27.18 29.43
N ASN A 133 29.03 28.10 29.00
CA ASN A 133 29.07 28.57 27.62
C ASN A 133 30.21 27.93 26.82
N ARG A 134 30.95 26.99 27.41
CA ARG A 134 31.98 26.18 26.77
C ARG A 134 31.85 24.74 27.24
N ARG A 135 31.82 23.80 26.29
CA ARG A 135 31.73 22.36 26.51
C ARG A 135 32.78 21.70 25.62
N GLU A 136 33.82 21.14 26.21
CA GLU A 136 34.92 20.49 25.48
C GLU A 136 34.77 18.97 25.59
N PHE A 137 34.65 18.29 24.45
CA PHE A 137 34.56 16.84 24.39
C PHE A 137 35.93 16.25 24.02
N ALA A 138 36.40 15.27 24.79
CA ALA A 138 37.71 14.66 24.63
C ALA A 138 37.71 13.17 25.00
N TRP A 139 38.69 12.41 24.51
CA TRP A 139 38.88 11.00 24.86
C TRP A 139 40.28 10.74 25.44
N SER A 140 40.45 9.62 26.16
CA SER A 140 41.73 9.14 26.70
C SER A 140 41.71 7.62 26.90
N VAL A 141 42.86 6.96 26.83
CA VAL A 141 43.03 5.53 27.19
C VAL A 141 43.72 5.31 28.55
N ASP A 142 44.18 6.39 29.19
CA ASP A 142 44.87 6.36 30.49
C ASP A 142 44.17 7.21 31.57
N GLY A 143 43.08 7.89 31.20
CA GLY A 143 42.28 8.74 32.08
C GLY A 143 42.98 10.04 32.51
N SER A 144 44.17 10.34 31.98
CA SER A 144 45.00 11.48 32.38
C SER A 144 45.38 12.38 31.19
N ASN A 145 45.74 11.79 30.05
CA ASN A 145 46.10 12.48 28.83
C ASN A 145 44.91 12.45 27.86
N TYR A 146 44.24 13.60 27.70
CA TYR A 146 43.04 13.71 26.88
C TYR A 146 43.33 14.37 25.54
N THR A 147 42.79 13.77 24.48
CA THR A 147 42.77 14.31 23.13
C THR A 147 41.41 14.96 22.87
N VAL A 148 41.40 16.26 22.56
CA VAL A 148 40.16 17.00 22.29
C VAL A 148 39.61 16.63 20.92
N VAL A 149 38.32 16.26 20.89
CA VAL A 149 37.55 15.97 19.68
C VAL A 149 36.87 17.25 19.17
N ASP A 150 36.15 17.95 20.06
CA ASP A 150 35.41 19.16 19.71
C ASP A 150 35.28 20.13 20.90
N THR A 151 35.03 21.41 20.62
CA THR A 151 34.70 22.42 21.62
C THR A 151 33.46 23.21 21.18
N ASP A 152 32.34 22.92 21.82
CA ASP A 152 31.07 23.60 21.63
C ASP A 152 31.02 24.88 22.49
N THR A 153 30.85 26.05 21.85
CA THR A 153 30.89 27.38 22.50
C THR A 153 29.56 28.14 22.39
N GLY A 154 29.33 29.09 23.31
CA GLY A 154 28.07 29.80 23.48
C GLY A 154 27.15 29.13 24.51
N ALA A 155 26.26 29.92 25.14
CA ALA A 155 25.28 29.38 26.08
C ALA A 155 24.23 28.53 25.36
N LEU A 156 23.85 27.38 25.94
CA LEU A 156 22.77 26.55 25.39
C LEU A 156 21.40 27.21 25.60
N GLY A 157 20.50 26.97 24.64
CA GLY A 157 19.09 27.36 24.73
C GLY A 157 18.26 26.42 25.61
N ALA A 158 16.99 26.77 25.80
CA ALA A 158 16.04 25.98 26.58
C ALA A 158 15.54 24.70 25.88
N SER A 159 15.73 24.62 24.55
CA SER A 159 15.40 23.44 23.74
C SER A 159 16.51 22.39 23.80
N TRP A 160 16.11 21.12 23.76
CA TRP A 160 17.04 19.98 23.64
C TRP A 160 17.71 19.93 22.27
N SER A 161 18.95 19.48 22.23
CA SER A 161 19.75 19.33 21.02
C SER A 161 20.67 18.11 21.13
N LEU A 162 20.68 17.27 20.09
CA LEU A 162 21.55 16.09 19.99
C LEU A 162 23.00 16.50 19.68
N ARG A 163 23.93 15.78 20.27
CA ARG A 163 25.34 15.71 19.91
C ARG A 163 25.69 14.25 19.66
N SER A 164 26.43 14.00 18.59
CA SER A 164 26.97 12.67 18.24
C SER A 164 28.34 12.86 17.64
N TYR A 165 29.29 12.04 18.08
CA TYR A 165 30.66 12.05 17.60
C TYR A 165 31.02 10.65 17.15
N ASP A 166 31.18 10.50 15.84
CA ASP A 166 31.73 9.31 15.21
C ASP A 166 33.25 9.33 15.40
N LEU A 167 33.75 8.36 16.17
CA LEU A 167 35.18 8.19 16.46
C LEU A 167 35.73 6.94 15.81
N SER A 168 35.06 6.36 14.81
CA SER A 168 35.50 5.16 14.09
C SER A 168 36.91 5.27 13.51
N SER A 169 37.29 6.47 13.04
CA SER A 169 38.64 6.75 12.56
C SER A 169 39.74 6.79 13.64
N VAL A 170 39.37 6.79 14.93
CA VAL A 170 40.31 6.85 16.08
C VAL A 170 40.65 5.43 16.53
N THR A 171 41.54 4.77 15.81
CA THR A 171 41.90 3.37 16.11
C THR A 171 42.54 3.16 17.48
N GLU A 172 43.08 4.20 18.11
CA GLU A 172 43.74 4.12 19.42
C GLU A 172 42.78 3.81 20.58
N ILE A 173 41.47 4.03 20.40
CA ILE A 173 40.45 3.70 21.39
C ILE A 173 39.74 2.36 21.11
N ASN A 174 40.20 1.60 20.11
CA ASN A 174 39.71 0.25 19.84
C ASN A 174 40.50 -0.76 20.69
N ASP A 175 39.84 -1.86 21.06
CA ASP A 175 40.44 -2.97 21.82
C ASP A 175 41.20 -2.53 23.09
N GLN A 176 40.61 -1.61 23.86
CA GLN A 176 41.19 -1.11 25.11
C GLN A 176 40.36 -1.51 26.33
N ALA A 177 41.02 -2.02 27.36
CA ALA A 177 40.39 -2.34 28.65
C ALA A 177 39.72 -1.14 29.33
N ASN A 178 40.20 0.08 29.06
CA ASN A 178 39.62 1.32 29.59
C ASN A 178 39.75 2.47 28.59
N VAL A 179 38.63 3.06 28.21
CA VAL A 179 38.54 4.30 27.46
C VAL A 179 37.70 5.30 28.25
N PHE A 180 38.16 6.54 28.29
CA PHE A 180 37.56 7.64 29.04
C PHE A 180 37.09 8.72 28.08
N PHE A 181 35.80 9.02 28.09
CA PHE A 181 35.21 10.13 27.36
C PHE A 181 34.83 11.24 28.33
N ARG A 182 35.27 12.47 28.05
CA ARG A 182 35.15 13.59 28.99
C ARG A 182 34.47 14.78 28.34
N ILE A 183 33.48 15.33 29.04
CA ILE A 183 32.83 16.61 28.72
C ILE A 183 33.24 17.62 29.81
N THR A 184 34.13 18.55 29.47
CA THR A 184 34.57 19.62 30.39
C THR A 184 33.70 20.86 30.19
N LEU A 185 33.12 21.36 31.28
CA LEU A 185 32.18 22.48 31.30
C LEU A 185 32.85 23.74 31.86
N ASP A 186 32.75 24.86 31.13
CA ASP A 186 33.34 26.13 31.55
C ASP A 186 32.48 27.34 31.12
N GLY A 187 32.74 28.48 31.75
CA GLY A 187 32.12 29.76 31.43
C GLY A 187 30.69 29.97 31.93
N ALA A 188 30.27 29.24 32.97
CA ALA A 188 29.06 29.58 33.70
C ALA A 188 29.21 30.95 34.37
N SER A 189 28.15 31.75 34.32
CA SER A 189 28.14 33.13 34.83
C SER A 189 27.19 33.31 36.03
N ASN A 190 26.55 32.24 36.50
CA ASN A 190 25.64 32.24 37.63
C ASN A 190 25.64 30.90 38.35
N GLN A 191 25.49 30.92 39.68
CA GLN A 191 25.52 29.72 40.51
C GLN A 191 24.46 28.66 40.16
N SER A 192 23.29 29.07 39.68
CA SER A 192 22.18 28.18 39.30
C SER A 192 22.04 28.04 37.79
N GLY A 193 22.88 28.74 37.01
CA GLY A 193 22.98 28.51 35.58
C GLY A 193 23.42 27.07 35.33
N ASN A 194 22.77 26.36 34.42
CA ASN A 194 23.00 24.92 34.21
C ASN A 194 23.08 24.54 32.75
N ASN A 195 23.80 23.46 32.50
CA ASN A 195 23.61 22.61 31.34
C ASN A 195 23.04 21.27 31.81
N ARG A 196 22.26 20.64 30.96
CA ARG A 196 21.60 19.36 31.24
C ARG A 196 22.01 18.41 30.15
N PHE A 197 22.41 17.22 30.57
CA PHE A 197 22.84 16.11 29.72
C PHE A 197 21.92 14.95 30.01
N ASP A 198 21.40 14.34 28.95
CA ASP A 198 20.47 13.25 29.06
C ASP A 198 20.71 12.22 27.95
N ASN A 199 20.31 10.98 28.22
CA ASN A 199 20.45 9.84 27.32
C ASN A 199 21.88 9.75 26.74
N LEU A 200 22.90 9.69 27.60
CA LEU A 200 24.29 9.55 27.15
C LEU A 200 24.51 8.12 26.67
N LEU A 201 24.98 7.95 25.45
CA LEU A 201 25.16 6.66 24.79
C LEU A 201 26.59 6.56 24.26
N ILE A 202 27.24 5.45 24.58
CA ILE A 202 28.44 4.98 23.90
C ILE A 202 28.07 3.69 23.18
N SER A 203 28.31 3.66 21.88
CA SER A 203 28.09 2.49 21.03
C SER A 203 29.38 2.08 20.32
N ALA A 204 29.54 0.81 20.02
CA ALA A 204 30.70 0.27 19.32
C ALA A 204 30.37 -1.06 18.62
N THR A 205 31.18 -1.43 17.64
CA THR A 205 31.10 -2.67 16.87
C THR A 205 32.01 -3.74 17.45
N ASN A 206 31.57 -4.99 17.56
CA ASN A 206 32.49 -6.10 17.86
C ASN A 206 33.47 -6.26 16.70
N SER A 207 34.76 -6.35 16.99
CA SER A 207 35.82 -6.44 15.99
C SER A 207 35.71 -7.70 15.13
N ALA A 208 35.17 -8.80 15.69
CA ALA A 208 34.87 -10.01 14.92
C ALA A 208 33.70 -9.84 13.94
N ASP A 209 32.92 -8.78 14.12
CA ASP A 209 31.70 -8.48 13.39
C ASP A 209 31.85 -7.22 12.52
N ALA A 210 33.06 -6.66 12.46
CA ALA A 210 33.40 -5.42 11.75
C ALA A 210 33.05 -5.47 10.26
N ASP A 211 33.34 -6.62 9.64
CA ASP A 211 33.13 -6.87 8.21
C ASP A 211 31.82 -7.62 7.94
N ARG A 212 31.00 -7.83 8.98
CA ARG A 212 29.74 -8.54 8.85
C ARG A 212 28.72 -7.63 8.17
N ILE A 213 28.10 -8.16 7.12
CA ILE A 213 27.10 -7.44 6.33
C ILE A 213 25.73 -8.10 6.45
N THR A 214 24.72 -7.39 5.96
CA THR A 214 23.35 -7.89 5.87
C THR A 214 23.23 -8.75 4.61
N VAL A 215 22.85 -10.02 4.79
CA VAL A 215 22.59 -10.96 3.70
C VAL A 215 21.10 -10.99 3.34
N TYR A 216 20.25 -10.73 4.32
CA TYR A 216 18.82 -10.58 4.11
C TYR A 216 18.23 -9.72 5.22
N ASN A 217 17.33 -8.81 4.87
CA ASN A 217 16.62 -7.99 5.84
C ASN A 217 15.22 -7.66 5.31
N SER A 218 14.21 -8.19 5.97
CA SER A 218 12.82 -7.91 5.65
C SER A 218 12.11 -7.36 6.88
N ASP A 219 11.68 -6.10 6.78
CA ASP A 219 10.86 -5.40 7.78
C ASP A 219 9.36 -5.49 7.51
N PHE A 220 8.97 -6.23 6.46
CA PHE A 220 7.58 -6.42 6.01
C PHE A 220 6.79 -5.11 5.80
N SER A 221 7.50 -4.02 5.46
CA SER A 221 6.88 -2.74 5.06
C SER A 221 6.11 -2.84 3.74
N SER A 222 6.45 -3.82 2.92
CA SER A 222 5.79 -4.24 1.67
C SER A 222 5.24 -5.66 1.79
N ASP A 223 4.36 -6.05 0.88
CA ASP A 223 3.78 -7.40 0.87
C ASP A 223 4.87 -8.46 0.60
N PRO A 224 5.19 -9.32 1.59
CA PRO A 224 6.24 -10.32 1.45
C PRO A 224 5.85 -11.47 0.54
N PHE A 225 4.56 -11.69 0.28
CA PHE A 225 4.11 -12.77 -0.60
C PHE A 225 4.44 -12.50 -2.08
N ASN A 226 4.72 -11.24 -2.42
CA ASN A 226 5.29 -10.86 -3.72
C ASN A 226 6.83 -10.94 -3.74
N GLN A 227 7.46 -11.25 -2.60
CA GLN A 227 8.92 -11.33 -2.41
C GLN A 227 9.33 -12.73 -1.97
N GLY A 228 8.65 -13.76 -2.51
CA GLY A 228 8.99 -15.17 -2.33
C GLY A 228 8.59 -15.80 -1.00
N TRP A 229 7.98 -15.06 -0.06
CA TRP A 229 7.35 -15.68 1.11
C TRP A 229 6.07 -16.39 0.70
N TYR A 230 5.72 -17.47 1.38
CA TYR A 230 4.42 -18.11 1.21
C TYR A 230 4.02 -18.87 2.46
N GLU A 231 2.71 -19.09 2.57
CA GLU A 231 2.13 -19.87 3.65
C GLU A 231 1.80 -21.29 3.18
N VAL A 232 1.93 -22.26 4.09
CA VAL A 232 1.44 -23.61 3.90
C VAL A 232 0.56 -24.00 5.08
N ASN A 233 -0.73 -24.13 4.81
CA ASN A 233 -1.69 -24.68 5.75
C ASN A 233 -1.70 -26.22 5.69
N VAL A 234 -1.33 -26.83 6.81
CA VAL A 234 -1.38 -28.29 7.00
C VAL A 234 -2.75 -28.72 7.55
N SER A 235 -3.34 -27.90 8.44
CA SER A 235 -4.70 -28.08 8.94
C SER A 235 -5.32 -26.77 9.45
N GLY A 236 -6.65 -26.72 9.51
CA GLY A 236 -7.41 -25.50 9.83
C GLY A 236 -7.72 -24.69 8.57
N ASN A 237 -8.43 -23.57 8.74
CA ASN A 237 -8.75 -22.67 7.61
C ASN A 237 -8.02 -21.32 7.72
N GLU A 238 -7.45 -21.03 8.87
CA GLU A 238 -6.76 -19.78 9.19
C GLU A 238 -5.40 -19.76 8.50
N ARG A 239 -4.98 -18.57 8.07
CA ARG A 239 -3.81 -18.35 7.23
C ARG A 239 -2.92 -17.27 7.82
N TRP A 240 -1.66 -17.27 7.40
CA TRP A 240 -0.79 -16.11 7.60
C TRP A 240 -1.22 -15.01 6.65
N GLU A 241 -1.36 -13.78 7.15
CA GLU A 241 -1.80 -12.64 6.38
C GLU A 241 -0.83 -11.48 6.57
N TRP A 242 -0.52 -10.73 5.51
CA TRP A 242 0.26 -9.50 5.61
C TRP A 242 -0.66 -8.35 6.01
N ASP A 243 -0.30 -7.62 7.06
CA ASP A 243 -1.02 -6.45 7.54
C ASP A 243 -0.20 -5.20 7.24
N SER A 244 -0.53 -4.52 6.15
CA SER A 244 0.11 -3.26 5.74
C SER A 244 -0.02 -2.15 6.78
N GLY A 245 -1.02 -2.21 7.68
CA GLY A 245 -1.24 -1.23 8.73
C GLY A 245 -0.25 -1.35 9.89
N PHE A 246 0.30 -2.54 10.11
CA PHE A 246 1.33 -2.78 11.12
C PHE A 246 2.69 -3.22 10.54
N SER A 247 2.81 -3.34 9.22
CA SER A 247 4.03 -3.80 8.54
C SER A 247 4.54 -5.13 9.11
N ASN A 248 3.68 -6.14 9.15
CA ASN A 248 4.05 -7.47 9.63
C ASN A 248 3.19 -8.56 8.99
N ILE A 249 3.62 -9.80 9.17
CA ILE A 249 2.82 -10.98 8.86
C ILE A 249 2.19 -11.48 10.15
N THR A 250 0.86 -11.57 10.17
CA THR A 250 0.08 -11.95 11.34
C THR A 250 -0.55 -13.33 11.17
N PHE A 251 -0.69 -14.04 12.28
CA PHE A 251 -1.47 -15.28 12.35
C PHE A 251 -2.32 -15.30 13.62
N ALA A 252 -3.61 -15.62 13.48
CA ALA A 252 -4.52 -15.82 14.59
C ALA A 252 -5.48 -16.99 14.31
N PRO A 253 -5.52 -18.02 15.16
CA PRO A 253 -6.50 -19.10 15.03
C PRO A 253 -7.87 -18.75 15.64
N PHE A 254 -8.07 -17.50 16.07
CA PHE A 254 -9.30 -17.05 16.72
C PHE A 254 -10.31 -16.56 15.69
N VAL A 255 -11.39 -17.32 15.49
CA VAL A 255 -12.43 -17.05 14.51
C VAL A 255 -13.79 -17.01 15.20
N GLY A 256 -14.59 -15.97 14.92
CA GLY A 256 -15.99 -15.92 15.38
C GLY A 256 -16.21 -15.97 16.90
N GLY A 257 -15.19 -15.65 17.70
CA GLY A 257 -15.27 -15.72 19.17
C GLY A 257 -14.73 -17.02 19.78
N GLN A 258 -14.15 -17.92 18.98
CA GLN A 258 -13.62 -19.21 19.42
C GLN A 258 -12.25 -19.49 18.79
N CYS A 259 -11.45 -20.34 19.44
CA CYS A 259 -10.17 -20.79 18.93
C CYS A 259 -10.35 -22.05 18.08
N GLU A 260 -9.90 -21.99 16.83
CA GLU A 260 -9.99 -23.09 15.88
C GLU A 260 -8.67 -23.87 15.81
N VAL A 261 -8.76 -25.20 15.65
CA VAL A 261 -7.57 -26.07 15.53
C VAL A 261 -6.84 -25.77 14.24
N ASN A 262 -5.53 -25.56 14.31
CA ASN A 262 -4.72 -25.21 13.15
C ASN A 262 -3.29 -25.77 13.22
N ASP A 263 -2.67 -25.89 12.04
CA ASP A 263 -1.23 -26.08 11.87
C ASP A 263 -0.80 -25.36 10.58
N ASN A 264 -0.12 -24.22 10.74
CA ASN A 264 0.23 -23.31 9.65
C ASN A 264 1.70 -22.93 9.68
N TRP A 265 2.31 -22.97 8.50
CA TRP A 265 3.71 -22.64 8.28
C TRP A 265 3.80 -21.38 7.42
N LEU A 266 4.69 -20.47 7.79
CA LEU A 266 5.14 -19.35 6.99
C LEU A 266 6.58 -19.65 6.58
N ILE A 267 6.86 -19.68 5.28
CA ILE A 267 8.14 -20.12 4.73
C ILE A 267 8.78 -18.96 3.99
N SER A 268 10.07 -18.75 4.26
CA SER A 268 10.89 -17.73 3.60
C SER A 268 11.11 -18.04 2.12
N PRO A 269 11.64 -17.06 1.36
CA PRO A 269 12.36 -17.35 0.12
C PRO A 269 13.53 -18.30 0.37
N ARG A 270 14.08 -18.83 -0.73
CA ARG A 270 15.29 -19.66 -0.68
C ARG A 270 16.52 -18.80 -0.37
N PHE A 271 17.33 -19.22 0.58
CA PHE A 271 18.63 -18.63 0.88
C PHE A 271 19.75 -19.47 0.26
N ASP A 272 20.80 -18.80 -0.25
CA ASP A 272 22.07 -19.43 -0.62
C ASP A 272 23.09 -19.16 0.49
N PHE A 273 23.50 -20.19 1.22
CA PHE A 273 24.51 -20.15 2.29
C PHE A 273 25.93 -20.43 1.78
N SER A 274 26.16 -20.47 0.46
CA SER A 274 27.47 -20.83 -0.11
C SER A 274 28.44 -19.66 -0.29
N GLN A 275 27.96 -18.41 -0.22
CA GLN A 275 28.75 -17.21 -0.55
C GLN A 275 29.23 -16.42 0.66
N GLN A 276 28.85 -16.86 1.86
CA GLN A 276 29.12 -16.18 3.11
C GLN A 276 29.49 -17.20 4.19
N GLN A 277 29.88 -16.72 5.36
CA GLN A 277 30.24 -17.54 6.51
C GLN A 277 29.69 -16.92 7.80
N ASP A 278 29.48 -17.73 8.83
CA ASP A 278 29.05 -17.28 10.17
C ASP A 278 27.68 -16.58 10.14
N GLU A 279 26.70 -17.20 9.48
CA GLU A 279 25.32 -16.71 9.43
C GLU A 279 24.67 -16.62 10.81
N ARG A 280 24.12 -15.44 11.10
CA ARG A 280 23.35 -15.17 12.33
C ARG A 280 21.97 -14.65 11.95
N LEU A 281 20.96 -15.42 12.36
CA LEU A 281 19.55 -15.07 12.20
C LEU A 281 19.05 -14.32 13.42
N ALA A 282 18.23 -13.30 13.17
CA ALA A 282 17.42 -12.61 14.16
C ALA A 282 15.98 -12.43 13.65
N LEU A 283 15.01 -12.44 14.56
CA LEU A 283 13.61 -12.16 14.25
C LEU A 283 13.03 -11.16 15.25
N ASP A 284 12.30 -10.17 14.75
CA ASP A 284 11.48 -9.29 15.58
C ASP A 284 10.05 -9.83 15.61
N ILE A 285 9.65 -10.35 16.76
CA ILE A 285 8.33 -10.96 16.96
C ILE A 285 7.53 -10.11 17.92
N ALA A 286 6.22 -10.00 17.68
CA ALA A 286 5.27 -9.48 18.66
C ALA A 286 4.15 -10.48 18.89
N ARG A 287 3.63 -10.53 20.13
CA ARG A 287 2.33 -11.14 20.41
C ARG A 287 1.23 -10.09 20.35
N GLY A 288 0.15 -10.36 19.63
CA GLY A 288 -1.05 -9.52 19.63
C GLY A 288 -1.93 -9.76 20.85
N PHE A 289 -2.20 -11.02 21.13
CA PHE A 289 -2.87 -11.50 22.33
C PHE A 289 -2.11 -12.72 22.88
N PRO A 290 -1.99 -12.86 24.20
CA PRO A 290 -1.35 -14.03 24.79
C PRO A 290 -2.23 -15.27 24.59
N GLY A 291 -1.59 -16.42 24.36
CA GLY A 291 -2.24 -17.73 24.28
C GLY A 291 -1.23 -18.86 24.47
N ASP A 292 -1.73 -20.09 24.42
CA ASP A 292 -0.97 -21.32 24.67
C ASP A 292 -0.29 -21.88 23.41
N ASN A 293 -0.62 -21.37 22.21
CA ASN A 293 0.00 -21.80 20.97
C ASN A 293 1.44 -21.28 20.84
N PRO A 294 2.45 -22.16 20.69
CA PRO A 294 3.83 -21.75 20.51
C PRO A 294 4.05 -21.15 19.13
N LEU A 295 5.10 -20.33 19.00
CA LEU A 295 5.68 -19.96 17.72
C LEU A 295 7.02 -20.67 17.57
N GLU A 296 7.07 -21.65 16.66
CA GLU A 296 8.25 -22.50 16.46
C GLU A 296 9.03 -22.02 15.24
N ILE A 297 10.36 -21.97 15.34
CA ILE A 297 11.26 -21.52 14.27
C ILE A 297 12.06 -22.73 13.77
N TYR A 298 12.12 -22.89 12.45
CA TYR A 298 12.76 -24.01 11.77
C TYR A 298 13.66 -23.55 10.64
N TYR A 299 14.61 -24.43 10.25
CA TYR A 299 15.30 -24.34 8.96
C TYR A 299 15.26 -25.69 8.23
N SER A 300 15.47 -25.66 6.91
CA SER A 300 15.60 -26.87 6.08
C SER A 300 16.51 -26.64 4.87
N GLN A 301 17.39 -27.61 4.57
CA GLN A 301 18.12 -27.71 3.30
C GLN A 301 17.55 -28.78 2.36
N ASP A 302 16.63 -29.62 2.88
CA ASP A 302 16.05 -30.77 2.17
C ASP A 302 14.68 -30.46 1.56
N TYR A 303 14.05 -29.36 1.99
CA TYR A 303 12.75 -28.94 1.47
C TYR A 303 12.90 -28.31 0.07
N ALA A 304 12.04 -28.73 -0.85
CA ALA A 304 12.17 -28.38 -2.27
C ALA A 304 11.59 -27.00 -2.64
N GLY A 305 11.01 -26.28 -1.67
CA GLY A 305 10.33 -25.02 -1.92
C GLY A 305 8.91 -25.16 -2.49
N GLU A 306 8.40 -26.38 -2.64
CA GLU A 306 7.05 -26.66 -3.13
C GLU A 306 6.47 -27.94 -2.50
N GLY A 307 5.14 -28.03 -2.50
CA GLY A 307 4.41 -29.22 -2.06
C GLY A 307 4.03 -29.24 -0.57
N ASN A 308 3.61 -30.41 -0.10
CA ASN A 308 3.19 -30.60 1.30
C ASN A 308 4.41 -30.57 2.23
N ILE A 309 4.22 -30.04 3.44
CA ILE A 309 5.24 -30.06 4.48
C ILE A 309 5.43 -31.48 5.01
N ASP A 310 6.66 -31.99 4.88
CA ASP A 310 7.15 -33.16 5.62
C ASP A 310 8.00 -32.68 6.80
N PRO A 311 7.50 -32.78 8.05
CA PRO A 311 8.23 -32.33 9.23
C PRO A 311 9.61 -32.97 9.41
N SER A 312 9.91 -34.11 8.77
CA SER A 312 11.23 -34.74 8.84
C SER A 312 12.32 -34.00 8.08
N GLN A 313 11.95 -33.11 7.17
CA GLN A 313 12.87 -32.26 6.41
C GLN A 313 13.26 -31.00 7.19
N TRP A 314 12.62 -30.70 8.33
CA TRP A 314 12.80 -29.44 9.06
C TRP A 314 13.52 -29.65 10.39
N GLN A 315 14.49 -28.79 10.68
CA GLN A 315 15.29 -28.80 11.89
C GLN A 315 14.90 -27.61 12.79
N PRO A 316 14.65 -27.83 14.10
CA PRO A 316 14.23 -26.76 15.00
C PRO A 316 15.39 -25.81 15.35
N LEU A 317 15.12 -24.50 15.26
CA LEU A 317 16.03 -23.44 15.70
C LEU A 317 15.66 -22.93 17.10
N GLY A 318 14.37 -22.78 17.39
CA GLY A 318 13.89 -22.31 18.69
C GLY A 318 12.38 -22.27 18.80
N VAL A 319 11.89 -21.96 20.00
CA VAL A 319 10.47 -21.82 20.31
C VAL A 319 10.27 -20.54 21.11
N ILE A 320 9.33 -19.71 20.65
CA ILE A 320 8.91 -18.48 21.31
C ILE A 320 7.55 -18.72 21.94
N LEU A 321 7.41 -18.34 23.21
CA LEU A 321 6.21 -18.51 24.01
C LEU A 321 5.60 -17.15 24.34
N ALA A 322 4.29 -17.13 24.60
CA ALA A 322 3.64 -15.91 25.03
C ALA A 322 4.28 -15.33 26.30
N SER A 323 4.82 -16.17 27.19
CA SER A 323 5.50 -15.74 28.43
C SER A 323 6.78 -14.94 28.22
N ASP A 324 7.35 -14.95 27.02
CA ASP A 324 8.59 -14.22 26.72
C ASP A 324 8.35 -12.71 26.58
N PHE A 325 7.08 -12.30 26.53
CA PHE A 325 6.66 -10.92 26.34
C PHE A 325 5.99 -10.32 27.58
N ASP A 326 6.38 -9.09 27.91
CA ASP A 326 5.75 -8.30 28.97
C ASP A 326 4.60 -7.41 28.46
N ARG A 327 4.52 -7.17 27.15
CA ARG A 327 3.55 -6.28 26.51
C ARG A 327 3.03 -6.87 25.21
N ASN A 328 1.82 -6.48 24.82
CA ASN A 328 1.24 -6.87 23.53
C ASN A 328 1.56 -5.82 22.48
N ASN A 329 1.63 -6.24 21.22
CA ASN A 329 1.85 -5.39 20.04
C ASN A 329 3.17 -4.60 20.08
N VAL A 330 4.15 -5.04 20.89
CA VAL A 330 5.48 -4.45 20.95
C VAL A 330 6.45 -5.52 20.46
N PRO A 331 7.07 -5.34 19.27
CA PRO A 331 8.10 -6.25 18.79
C PRO A 331 9.24 -6.38 19.81
N GLN A 332 9.71 -7.60 19.99
CA GLN A 332 10.91 -7.96 20.72
C GLN A 332 11.81 -8.75 19.78
N ARG A 333 13.11 -8.46 19.86
CA ARG A 333 14.12 -9.10 19.04
C ARG A 333 14.58 -10.41 19.67
N PHE A 334 14.55 -11.48 18.89
CA PHE A 334 15.04 -12.81 19.25
C PHE A 334 16.26 -13.14 18.39
N GLU A 335 17.38 -13.47 19.03
CA GLU A 335 18.68 -13.75 18.41
C GLU A 335 19.26 -15.07 18.95
N GLY A 336 20.48 -15.43 18.53
CA GLY A 336 21.19 -16.61 19.02
C GLY A 336 20.85 -17.90 18.26
N PHE A 337 20.30 -17.78 17.05
CA PHE A 337 20.05 -18.88 16.13
C PHE A 337 21.32 -19.28 15.34
N ASP A 338 22.40 -19.54 16.07
CA ASP A 338 23.75 -19.78 15.56
C ASP A 338 23.91 -21.12 14.83
N GLN A 339 22.86 -21.94 14.78
CA GLN A 339 22.87 -23.21 14.05
C GLN A 339 23.06 -23.04 12.54
N LEU A 340 22.89 -21.82 12.01
CA LEU A 340 23.07 -21.51 10.59
C LEU A 340 24.55 -21.30 10.20
N GLN A 341 25.45 -21.02 11.15
CA GLN A 341 26.85 -20.61 10.90
C GLN A 341 27.72 -21.62 10.13
N SER A 342 27.26 -22.87 9.99
CA SER A 342 28.01 -23.96 9.35
C SER A 342 27.28 -24.56 8.15
N LEU A 343 26.20 -23.92 7.71
CA LEU A 343 25.46 -24.38 6.53
C LEU A 343 26.21 -24.00 5.26
N GLU A 344 26.07 -24.85 4.24
CA GLU A 344 26.53 -24.58 2.88
C GLU A 344 25.41 -24.96 1.92
N GLY A 345 25.31 -24.27 0.78
CA GLY A 345 24.29 -24.54 -0.24
C GLY A 345 22.95 -23.89 0.11
N TYR A 346 21.85 -24.41 -0.44
CA TYR A 346 20.55 -23.73 -0.34
C TYR A 346 19.71 -24.20 0.85
N GLY A 347 18.85 -23.31 1.37
CA GLY A 347 17.87 -23.67 2.38
C GLY A 347 16.76 -22.65 2.59
N TYR A 348 15.86 -22.95 3.51
CA TYR A 348 14.69 -22.16 3.87
C TYR A 348 14.59 -22.00 5.38
N ILE A 349 14.01 -20.89 5.82
CA ILE A 349 13.62 -20.64 7.20
C ILE A 349 12.09 -20.67 7.27
N ALA A 350 11.54 -21.25 8.33
CA ALA A 350 10.10 -21.27 8.53
C ALA A 350 9.71 -20.89 9.95
N VAL A 351 8.55 -20.24 10.04
CA VAL A 351 7.86 -19.93 11.29
C VAL A 351 6.55 -20.71 11.30
N ARG A 352 6.33 -21.50 12.34
CA ARG A 352 5.15 -22.35 12.48
C ARG A 352 4.33 -21.95 13.70
N SER A 353 3.02 -21.81 13.51
CA SER A 353 2.05 -21.64 14.59
C SER A 353 1.05 -22.80 14.55
N SER A 354 0.94 -23.53 15.65
CA SER A 354 0.00 -24.65 15.78
C SER A 354 -0.84 -24.51 17.06
N TYR A 355 -2.12 -24.86 16.97
CA TYR A 355 -3.04 -24.83 18.10
C TYR A 355 -3.98 -26.04 18.05
N SER A 356 -4.17 -26.69 19.20
CA SER A 356 -5.10 -27.83 19.33
C SER A 356 -6.07 -27.72 20.52
N GLN A 357 -5.71 -26.98 21.57
CA GLN A 357 -6.50 -26.80 22.79
C GLN A 357 -5.93 -25.65 23.64
N GLY A 358 -6.75 -25.06 24.52
CA GLY A 358 -6.32 -24.00 25.45
C GLY A 358 -6.91 -22.64 25.10
N GLU A 359 -6.24 -21.57 25.50
CA GLU A 359 -6.47 -20.23 24.95
C GLU A 359 -5.54 -20.03 23.76
N CYS A 360 -6.02 -19.40 22.69
CA CYS A 360 -5.19 -19.11 21.53
C CYS A 360 -4.81 -17.63 21.46
N GLY A 361 -3.59 -17.39 21.00
CA GLY A 361 -2.98 -16.07 20.86
C GLY A 361 -2.76 -15.68 19.41
N THR A 362 -2.32 -14.44 19.22
CA THR A 362 -1.98 -13.88 17.90
C THR A 362 -0.49 -13.67 17.81
N TRP A 363 0.13 -14.18 16.76
CA TRP A 363 1.55 -13.98 16.46
C TRP A 363 1.73 -12.97 15.33
N ARG A 364 2.79 -12.16 15.43
CA ARG A 364 3.20 -11.22 14.39
C ARG A 364 4.70 -11.29 14.18
N VAL A 365 5.11 -11.59 12.96
CA VAL A 365 6.51 -11.53 12.52
C VAL A 365 6.72 -10.16 11.90
N SER A 366 7.47 -9.31 12.59
CA SER A 366 7.65 -7.89 12.24
C SER A 366 8.94 -7.63 11.49
N ALA A 367 9.98 -8.42 11.75
CA ALA A 367 11.17 -8.42 10.91
C ALA A 367 11.89 -9.76 10.98
N ILE A 368 12.69 -10.03 9.96
CA ILE A 368 13.67 -11.11 9.92
C ILE A 368 14.96 -10.55 9.31
N GLU A 369 16.07 -10.90 9.92
CA GLU A 369 17.38 -10.44 9.51
C GLU A 369 18.36 -11.61 9.53
N LEU A 370 19.15 -11.71 8.46
CA LEU A 370 20.29 -12.62 8.34
C LEU A 370 21.54 -11.78 8.08
N THR A 371 22.55 -11.96 8.92
CA THR A 371 23.86 -11.31 8.76
C THR A 371 24.95 -12.36 8.65
N ALA A 372 26.01 -12.05 7.92
CA ALA A 372 27.13 -12.98 7.72
C ALA A 372 28.41 -12.24 7.29
N ASN A 373 29.55 -12.92 7.39
CA ASN A 373 30.82 -12.44 6.88
C ASN A 373 30.93 -12.80 5.39
N VAL A 374 31.36 -11.83 4.57
CA VAL A 374 31.52 -12.02 3.13
C VAL A 374 32.91 -11.58 2.69
N ASP A 375 33.58 -12.43 1.90
CA ASP A 375 34.87 -12.11 1.31
C ASP A 375 34.67 -11.39 -0.03
N LEU A 376 34.91 -10.08 -0.05
CA LEU A 376 34.74 -9.21 -1.22
C LEU A 376 36.09 -8.85 -1.83
N ASP A 377 36.66 -9.73 -2.65
CA ASP A 377 37.90 -9.44 -3.39
C ASP A 377 37.61 -8.70 -4.71
N PHE A 378 37.64 -7.38 -4.69
CA PHE A 378 37.53 -6.53 -5.89
C PHE A 378 38.79 -5.70 -6.17
N GLY A 379 39.95 -6.06 -5.61
CA GLY A 379 41.26 -5.46 -5.91
C GLY A 379 41.29 -3.94 -5.77
N GLY A 380 41.64 -3.43 -4.58
CA GLY A 380 41.44 -2.02 -4.15
C GLY A 380 42.03 -0.85 -4.96
N GLU A 381 42.48 -1.03 -6.20
CA GLU A 381 42.78 0.07 -7.13
C GLU A 381 41.55 0.40 -8.00
N PHE A 382 40.99 1.59 -7.83
CA PHE A 382 39.89 2.07 -8.68
C PHE A 382 40.41 2.56 -10.03
N VAL A 383 40.55 1.64 -10.98
CA VAL A 383 40.95 1.93 -12.37
C VAL A 383 40.18 1.06 -13.35
N CYS A 384 39.80 1.62 -14.50
CA CYS A 384 39.12 0.88 -15.56
C CYS A 384 39.89 -0.39 -15.97
N GLY A 385 39.18 -1.51 -16.10
CA GLY A 385 39.73 -2.81 -16.46
C GLY A 385 40.45 -3.56 -15.32
N ALA A 386 40.53 -2.99 -14.11
CA ALA A 386 40.88 -3.78 -12.92
C ALA A 386 39.75 -4.77 -12.58
N PRO A 387 40.04 -5.87 -11.87
CA PRO A 387 39.00 -6.76 -11.35
C PRO A 387 37.88 -5.98 -10.67
N ALA A 388 36.63 -6.35 -10.93
CA ALA A 388 35.44 -5.72 -10.35
C ALA A 388 34.45 -6.83 -10.00
N LEU A 389 33.58 -6.58 -9.03
CA LEU A 389 32.53 -7.52 -8.67
C LEU A 389 31.48 -7.57 -9.80
N PRO A 390 31.12 -8.76 -10.31
CA PRO A 390 30.06 -8.88 -11.30
C PRO A 390 28.69 -8.50 -10.72
N ILE A 391 27.80 -7.92 -11.55
CA ILE A 391 26.48 -7.45 -11.07
C ILE A 391 25.60 -8.59 -10.56
N HIS A 392 25.61 -9.78 -11.20
CA HIS A 392 24.86 -10.95 -10.72
C HIS A 392 25.25 -11.41 -9.30
N ARG A 393 26.48 -11.10 -8.83
CA ARG A 393 26.89 -11.36 -7.44
C ARG A 393 26.32 -10.36 -6.45
N ILE A 394 26.02 -9.15 -6.90
CA ILE A 394 25.35 -8.12 -6.10
C ILE A 394 23.87 -8.42 -6.03
N GLN A 395 23.24 -8.76 -7.16
CA GLN A 395 21.83 -9.11 -7.22
C GLN A 395 21.53 -10.41 -6.45
N GLY A 396 22.28 -11.48 -6.74
CA GLY A 396 22.02 -12.81 -6.16
C GLY A 396 20.79 -13.48 -6.79
N GLU A 397 20.40 -14.64 -6.24
CA GLU A 397 19.26 -15.44 -6.72
C GLU A 397 17.93 -15.16 -5.97
N GLY A 398 17.98 -14.31 -4.94
CA GLY A 398 16.84 -13.99 -4.08
C GLY A 398 16.18 -12.67 -4.46
N PHE A 399 15.22 -12.25 -3.64
CA PHE A 399 14.49 -10.97 -3.78
C PHE A 399 15.20 -9.77 -3.14
N GLN A 400 16.45 -9.98 -2.72
CA GLN A 400 17.29 -8.98 -2.08
C GLN A 400 18.74 -9.37 -2.33
N SER A 401 19.61 -8.37 -2.34
CA SER A 401 21.04 -8.60 -2.40
C SER A 401 21.52 -9.46 -1.22
N PRO A 402 22.38 -10.47 -1.46
CA PRO A 402 23.06 -11.23 -0.39
C PRO A 402 24.23 -10.46 0.23
N ILE A 403 24.51 -9.23 -0.23
CA ILE A 403 25.65 -8.42 0.23
C ILE A 403 25.26 -6.96 0.50
N GLN A 404 24.09 -6.74 1.11
CA GLN A 404 23.61 -5.41 1.47
C GLN A 404 24.58 -4.70 2.42
N SER A 405 24.69 -3.37 2.28
CA SER A 405 25.64 -2.51 3.00
C SER A 405 27.12 -2.70 2.64
N ALA A 406 27.45 -3.63 1.75
CA ALA A 406 28.83 -3.78 1.27
C ALA A 406 29.25 -2.61 0.37
N LEU A 407 30.48 -2.13 0.55
CA LEU A 407 31.15 -1.29 -0.44
C LEU A 407 31.67 -2.19 -1.57
N VAL A 408 31.33 -1.87 -2.81
CA VAL A 408 31.71 -2.66 -3.99
C VAL A 408 32.27 -1.78 -5.10
N GLN A 409 33.06 -2.38 -5.98
CA GLN A 409 33.43 -1.80 -7.26
C GLN A 409 32.87 -2.64 -8.40
N VAL A 410 32.13 -2.01 -9.33
CA VAL A 410 31.53 -2.65 -10.50
C VAL A 410 31.99 -1.98 -11.79
N GLU A 411 32.05 -2.73 -12.89
CA GLU A 411 32.29 -2.19 -14.23
C GLU A 411 31.27 -2.78 -15.20
N GLY A 412 30.56 -1.93 -15.95
CA GLY A 412 29.47 -2.35 -16.83
C GLY A 412 29.07 -1.26 -17.83
N ILE A 413 28.08 -1.56 -18.65
CA ILE A 413 27.61 -0.68 -19.73
C ILE A 413 26.32 0.00 -19.31
N VAL A 414 26.28 1.33 -19.38
CA VAL A 414 25.06 2.11 -19.14
C VAL A 414 24.02 1.76 -20.20
N THR A 415 22.84 1.33 -19.79
CA THR A 415 21.71 0.98 -20.66
C THR A 415 20.64 2.07 -20.66
N GLY A 416 20.47 2.80 -19.56
CA GLY A 416 19.53 3.93 -19.44
C GLY A 416 20.06 5.02 -18.52
N SER A 417 19.84 6.30 -18.85
CA SER A 417 20.31 7.45 -18.05
C SER A 417 19.16 8.36 -17.63
N PHE A 418 18.94 8.48 -16.32
CA PHE A 418 17.84 9.19 -15.68
C PHE A 418 18.35 10.17 -14.59
N GLN A 419 19.58 10.69 -14.76
CA GLN A 419 20.28 11.46 -13.72
C GLN A 419 19.60 12.80 -13.38
N SER A 420 18.80 13.37 -14.28
CA SER A 420 18.10 14.64 -14.03
C SER A 420 16.90 14.45 -13.11
N THR A 421 16.88 15.15 -11.98
CA THR A 421 15.73 15.19 -11.06
C THR A 421 14.81 16.38 -11.29
N GLN A 422 15.13 17.27 -12.23
CA GLN A 422 14.42 18.54 -12.46
C GLN A 422 12.91 18.35 -12.68
N ASP A 423 12.56 17.38 -13.51
CA ASP A 423 11.16 17.06 -13.85
C ASP A 423 10.66 15.80 -13.13
N GLY A 424 11.35 15.41 -12.06
CA GLY A 424 11.10 14.20 -11.28
C GLY A 424 11.74 12.93 -11.85
N GLY A 425 12.79 12.99 -12.67
CA GLY A 425 13.49 11.77 -13.09
C GLY A 425 14.09 10.99 -11.91
N LEU A 426 14.49 9.74 -12.15
CA LEU A 426 14.89 8.78 -11.11
C LEU A 426 16.13 9.19 -10.31
N GLY A 427 16.96 10.10 -10.84
CA GLY A 427 18.16 10.58 -10.16
C GLY A 427 19.31 9.57 -10.18
N GLY A 428 19.49 8.88 -11.30
CA GLY A 428 20.54 7.87 -11.46
C GLY A 428 20.60 7.30 -12.88
N PHE A 429 21.23 6.14 -13.05
CA PHE A 429 21.32 5.45 -14.33
C PHE A 429 21.30 3.93 -14.14
N PHE A 430 20.78 3.21 -15.13
CA PHE A 430 20.86 1.75 -15.19
C PHE A 430 22.12 1.34 -15.95
N MET A 431 22.80 0.31 -15.45
CA MET A 431 23.92 -0.33 -16.13
C MET A 431 23.80 -1.84 -16.07
N GLN A 432 24.36 -2.52 -17.07
CA GLN A 432 24.28 -3.98 -17.21
C GLN A 432 25.65 -4.56 -17.62
N MET A 433 25.91 -5.80 -17.21
CA MET A 433 27.07 -6.54 -17.67
C MET A 433 26.99 -6.80 -19.20
N PRO A 434 28.12 -6.77 -19.93
CA PRO A 434 28.16 -7.20 -21.33
C PRO A 434 27.75 -8.67 -21.46
N ASP A 435 27.04 -9.04 -22.53
CA ASP A 435 26.51 -10.40 -22.76
C ASP A 435 27.59 -11.50 -22.64
N ALA A 436 28.83 -11.18 -23.02
CA ALA A 436 29.96 -12.12 -22.96
C ALA A 436 30.45 -12.42 -21.53
N MET A 437 29.95 -11.70 -20.52
CA MET A 437 30.34 -11.83 -19.11
C MET A 437 29.19 -12.31 -18.22
N HIS A 438 28.02 -12.62 -18.80
CA HIS A 438 26.91 -13.18 -18.03
C HIS A 438 27.25 -14.55 -17.47
N ASP A 439 26.74 -14.87 -16.29
CA ASP A 439 26.94 -16.18 -15.66
C ASP A 439 26.04 -17.29 -16.25
N ASN A 440 25.02 -16.89 -17.03
CA ASN A 440 23.97 -17.74 -17.61
C ASN A 440 23.07 -18.41 -16.56
N ASN A 441 22.98 -17.85 -15.36
CA ASN A 441 22.02 -18.26 -14.34
C ASN A 441 20.70 -17.48 -14.55
N PRO A 442 19.58 -18.15 -14.85
CA PRO A 442 18.30 -17.47 -15.08
C PRO A 442 17.67 -16.89 -13.81
N LEU A 443 18.27 -17.10 -12.63
CA LEU A 443 17.78 -16.59 -11.35
C LEU A 443 18.49 -15.30 -10.91
N THR A 444 19.53 -14.86 -11.63
CA THR A 444 20.31 -13.68 -11.25
C THR A 444 20.19 -12.59 -12.30
N SER A 445 20.04 -11.35 -11.86
CA SER A 445 20.08 -10.19 -12.75
C SER A 445 21.50 -9.75 -13.09
N GLU A 446 21.70 -9.33 -14.33
CA GLU A 446 22.95 -8.73 -14.82
C GLU A 446 22.92 -7.20 -14.81
N GLY A 447 21.80 -6.61 -14.38
CA GLY A 447 21.51 -5.17 -14.37
C GLY A 447 21.45 -4.60 -12.95
N ILE A 448 21.76 -3.32 -12.81
CA ILE A 448 21.68 -2.60 -11.54
C ILE A 448 21.40 -1.11 -11.77
N PHE A 449 20.65 -0.50 -10.86
CA PHE A 449 20.50 0.94 -10.81
C PHE A 449 21.59 1.58 -9.95
N VAL A 450 22.17 2.67 -10.44
CA VAL A 450 23.17 3.47 -9.72
C VAL A 450 22.57 4.82 -9.38
N TYR A 451 22.34 5.06 -8.09
CA TYR A 451 21.79 6.31 -7.59
C TYR A 451 22.85 7.43 -7.62
N ASP A 452 22.52 8.52 -8.30
CA ASP A 452 23.36 9.70 -8.42
C ASP A 452 23.06 10.69 -7.30
N ASN A 453 23.87 10.65 -6.25
CA ASN A 453 23.85 11.65 -5.18
C ASN A 453 24.71 12.89 -5.52
N ASN A 454 24.58 13.39 -6.75
CA ASN A 454 25.33 14.52 -7.29
C ASN A 454 26.86 14.30 -7.30
N PHE A 455 27.31 13.12 -7.75
CA PHE A 455 28.74 12.84 -7.93
C PHE A 455 29.35 13.61 -9.13
N GLY A 456 28.52 14.30 -9.91
CA GLY A 456 28.94 15.34 -10.85
C GLY A 456 29.45 14.85 -12.21
N ARG A 457 29.16 13.60 -12.61
CA ARG A 457 29.55 13.03 -13.90
C ARG A 457 28.33 12.57 -14.68
N SER A 458 28.13 13.11 -15.89
CA SER A 458 27.05 12.66 -16.78
C SER A 458 27.48 11.42 -17.57
N VAL A 459 26.58 10.45 -17.68
CA VAL A 459 26.78 9.20 -18.43
C VAL A 459 25.59 8.97 -19.37
N TYR A 460 25.85 8.27 -20.48
CA TYR A 460 24.87 8.05 -21.54
C TYR A 460 24.79 6.57 -21.93
N PRO A 461 23.66 6.09 -22.49
CA PRO A 461 23.56 4.73 -22.99
C PRO A 461 24.72 4.36 -23.92
N GLY A 462 25.36 3.21 -23.64
CA GLY A 462 26.56 2.72 -24.32
C GLY A 462 27.89 3.16 -23.72
N ASP A 463 27.91 3.99 -22.68
CA ASP A 463 29.12 4.25 -21.90
C ASP A 463 29.49 3.03 -21.05
N VAL A 464 30.77 2.66 -21.03
CA VAL A 464 31.33 1.70 -20.06
C VAL A 464 31.81 2.49 -18.87
N VAL A 465 31.28 2.19 -17.69
CA VAL A 465 31.57 2.92 -16.46
C VAL A 465 32.05 1.98 -15.37
N ARG A 466 33.06 2.43 -14.61
CA ARG A 466 33.44 1.82 -13.33
C ARG A 466 32.83 2.66 -12.21
N VAL A 467 32.18 2.02 -11.24
CA VAL A 467 31.47 2.66 -10.13
C VAL A 467 31.95 2.05 -8.82
N GLU A 468 32.26 2.89 -7.84
CA GLU A 468 32.45 2.49 -6.44
C GLU A 468 31.28 3.04 -5.63
N GLY A 469 30.56 2.16 -4.93
CA GLY A 469 29.36 2.52 -4.18
C GLY A 469 28.95 1.43 -3.20
N VAL A 470 27.93 1.72 -2.40
CA VAL A 470 27.40 0.82 -1.36
C VAL A 470 26.13 0.17 -1.86
N VAL A 471 26.05 -1.16 -1.75
CA VAL A 471 24.86 -1.95 -2.08
C VAL A 471 23.75 -1.65 -1.07
N ALA A 472 22.55 -1.34 -1.55
CA ALA A 472 21.40 -1.07 -0.71
C ALA A 472 20.09 -1.51 -1.37
N GLU A 473 19.10 -1.82 -0.53
CA GLU A 473 17.71 -2.00 -0.93
C GLU A 473 16.95 -0.68 -0.79
N GLN A 474 16.29 -0.22 -1.85
CA GLN A 474 15.44 0.97 -1.79
C GLN A 474 14.05 0.65 -2.32
N PHE A 475 13.08 0.60 -1.41
CA PHE A 475 11.76 0.02 -1.70
C PHE A 475 11.83 -1.43 -2.20
N SER A 476 12.82 -2.18 -1.69
CA SER A 476 13.21 -3.54 -2.10
C SER A 476 13.68 -3.66 -3.56
N GLU A 477 14.27 -2.60 -4.12
CA GLU A 477 15.08 -2.68 -5.34
C GLU A 477 16.57 -2.60 -4.98
N THR A 478 17.36 -3.56 -5.46
CA THR A 478 18.81 -3.62 -5.30
C THR A 478 19.46 -2.53 -6.15
N GLN A 479 20.18 -1.62 -5.50
CA GLN A 479 20.87 -0.52 -6.17
C GLN A 479 22.20 -0.17 -5.51
N LEU A 480 23.05 0.56 -6.25
CA LEU A 480 24.22 1.22 -5.67
C LEU A 480 23.89 2.64 -5.21
N THR A 481 24.18 2.91 -3.96
CA THR A 481 24.04 4.22 -3.32
C THR A 481 25.40 4.70 -2.79
N ASN A 482 25.45 5.88 -2.15
CA ASN A 482 26.67 6.45 -1.56
C ASN A 482 27.88 6.39 -2.51
N VAL A 483 27.63 6.61 -3.80
CA VAL A 483 28.62 6.47 -4.86
C VAL A 483 29.77 7.46 -4.63
N SER A 484 30.96 6.93 -4.38
CA SER A 484 32.17 7.69 -4.05
C SER A 484 32.99 8.03 -5.30
N GLN A 485 32.99 7.14 -6.29
CA GLN A 485 33.78 7.28 -7.52
C GLN A 485 33.04 6.74 -8.74
N VAL A 486 33.13 7.46 -9.86
CA VAL A 486 32.64 7.02 -11.18
C VAL A 486 33.68 7.37 -12.23
N GLU A 487 34.17 6.37 -12.97
CA GLU A 487 35.09 6.55 -14.09
C GLU A 487 34.47 6.12 -15.42
N LEU A 488 34.67 6.92 -16.47
CA LEU A 488 34.23 6.60 -17.83
C LEU A 488 35.36 5.86 -18.55
N CYS A 489 35.18 4.58 -18.78
CA CYS A 489 36.20 3.70 -19.35
C CYS A 489 36.19 3.68 -20.87
N ALA A 490 35.00 3.71 -21.47
CA ALA A 490 34.80 3.74 -22.93
C ALA A 490 33.37 4.24 -23.26
N SER A 491 33.08 4.44 -24.54
CA SER A 491 31.76 4.89 -25.03
C SER A 491 31.37 4.17 -26.31
N ASN A 492 30.07 4.17 -26.63
CA ASN A 492 29.46 3.52 -27.80
C ASN A 492 29.58 1.98 -27.80
N HIS A 493 29.23 1.36 -26.67
CA HIS A 493 29.28 -0.09 -26.47
C HIS A 493 27.92 -0.74 -26.15
N LEU A 494 26.81 -0.04 -26.42
CA LEU A 494 25.46 -0.61 -26.23
C LEU A 494 25.24 -1.87 -27.10
N ASP A 495 25.99 -2.03 -28.19
CA ASP A 495 25.96 -3.22 -29.06
C ASP A 495 26.46 -4.52 -28.38
N ARG A 496 27.02 -4.42 -27.17
CA ARG A 496 27.48 -5.55 -26.37
C ARG A 496 26.49 -6.01 -25.30
N VAL A 497 25.33 -5.36 -25.24
CA VAL A 497 24.25 -5.68 -24.31
C VAL A 497 22.98 -5.94 -25.11
N SER A 498 22.37 -7.10 -24.88
CA SER A 498 21.06 -7.43 -25.43
C SER A 498 19.96 -7.21 -24.37
N PRO A 499 18.75 -6.75 -24.77
CA PRO A 499 17.64 -6.70 -23.83
C PRO A 499 17.20 -8.12 -23.45
N ALA A 500 16.85 -8.33 -22.18
CA ALA A 500 16.18 -9.54 -21.74
C ALA A 500 14.69 -9.50 -22.13
N TYR A 501 14.02 -10.65 -22.12
CA TYR A 501 12.61 -10.76 -22.50
C TYR A 501 11.73 -11.01 -21.28
N VAL A 502 10.63 -10.27 -21.18
CA VAL A 502 9.57 -10.51 -20.19
C VAL A 502 8.29 -10.99 -20.86
N GLN A 503 7.62 -11.95 -20.22
CA GLN A 503 6.34 -12.49 -20.65
C GLN A 503 5.41 -12.66 -19.43
N LEU A 504 4.13 -12.38 -19.63
CA LEU A 504 3.03 -12.58 -18.68
C LEU A 504 2.06 -13.67 -19.20
N PRO A 505 1.39 -14.39 -18.27
CA PRO A 505 1.64 -14.41 -16.83
C PRO A 505 2.98 -15.06 -16.50
N ILE A 506 3.60 -14.62 -15.41
CA ILE A 506 4.74 -15.32 -14.79
C ILE A 506 4.25 -16.53 -14.00
N ASN A 507 5.12 -17.52 -13.78
CA ASN A 507 4.82 -18.62 -12.85
C ASN A 507 5.17 -18.23 -11.42
N ASP A 508 6.27 -17.50 -11.26
CA ASP A 508 6.80 -17.04 -9.98
C ASP A 508 7.43 -15.66 -10.11
N TYR A 509 7.36 -14.83 -9.05
CA TYR A 509 7.90 -13.48 -9.06
C TYR A 509 9.42 -13.44 -9.21
N VAL A 510 10.13 -14.54 -8.88
CA VAL A 510 11.57 -14.66 -9.13
C VAL A 510 11.91 -14.48 -10.63
N GLU A 511 10.96 -14.71 -11.54
CA GLU A 511 11.16 -14.46 -12.98
C GLU A 511 11.26 -12.95 -13.30
N LEU A 512 10.60 -12.07 -12.54
CA LEU A 512 10.73 -10.62 -12.68
C LEU A 512 11.92 -10.08 -11.88
N GLU A 513 12.17 -10.67 -10.70
CA GLU A 513 13.33 -10.37 -9.86
C GLU A 513 14.65 -10.61 -10.58
N ALA A 514 14.78 -11.75 -11.27
CA ALA A 514 15.96 -12.06 -12.07
C ALA A 514 16.19 -11.10 -13.24
N LEU A 515 15.25 -10.19 -13.50
CA LEU A 515 15.39 -9.12 -14.49
C LEU A 515 15.61 -7.73 -13.86
N GLU A 516 15.61 -7.60 -12.53
CA GLU A 516 15.70 -6.31 -11.83
C GLU A 516 16.90 -5.47 -12.30
N GLY A 517 16.68 -4.20 -12.66
CA GLY A 517 17.71 -3.30 -13.18
C GLY A 517 18.16 -3.59 -14.61
N MET A 518 17.74 -4.70 -15.24
CA MET A 518 18.09 -5.03 -16.62
C MET A 518 17.30 -4.20 -17.62
N TRP A 519 17.87 -4.04 -18.82
CA TRP A 519 17.13 -3.59 -20.00
C TRP A 519 16.26 -4.74 -20.51
N VAL A 520 14.95 -4.51 -20.60
CA VAL A 520 13.93 -5.53 -20.87
C VAL A 520 13.07 -5.14 -22.08
N GLU A 521 12.69 -6.13 -22.87
CA GLU A 521 11.75 -6.04 -23.99
C GLU A 521 10.55 -6.98 -23.75
N THR A 522 9.33 -6.49 -23.98
CA THR A 522 8.12 -7.33 -23.89
C THR A 522 8.06 -8.33 -25.04
N ALA A 523 7.93 -9.62 -24.73
CA ALA A 523 7.89 -10.69 -25.73
C ALA A 523 6.54 -10.83 -26.45
N GLN A 524 5.48 -10.19 -25.93
CA GLN A 524 4.11 -10.31 -26.41
C GLN A 524 3.37 -8.96 -26.39
N GLU A 525 2.23 -8.90 -27.07
CA GLU A 525 1.28 -7.78 -26.92
C GLU A 525 0.63 -7.84 -25.54
N LEU A 526 0.57 -6.71 -24.84
CA LEU A 526 -0.01 -6.58 -23.50
C LEU A 526 -1.26 -5.71 -23.52
N VAL A 527 -2.25 -6.04 -22.70
CA VAL A 527 -3.51 -5.31 -22.54
C VAL A 527 -3.40 -4.35 -21.36
N VAL A 528 -3.73 -3.07 -21.57
CA VAL A 528 -3.88 -2.10 -20.48
C VAL A 528 -5.08 -2.49 -19.62
N THR A 529 -4.87 -2.74 -18.34
CA THR A 529 -5.91 -3.15 -17.40
C THR A 529 -6.33 -2.04 -16.45
N ASP A 530 -5.38 -1.18 -16.04
CA ASP A 530 -5.66 -0.05 -15.16
C ASP A 530 -5.05 1.26 -15.68
N VAL A 531 -5.83 2.34 -15.57
CA VAL A 531 -5.44 3.71 -15.93
C VAL A 531 -5.65 4.71 -14.78
N PHE A 532 -5.98 4.22 -13.57
CA PHE A 532 -6.27 5.03 -12.39
C PHE A 532 -5.09 5.95 -12.03
N ASN A 533 -3.87 5.44 -12.09
CA ASN A 533 -2.65 6.17 -11.76
C ASN A 533 -1.99 6.88 -12.95
N ALA A 534 -2.58 6.84 -14.16
CA ALA A 534 -1.97 7.39 -15.37
C ALA A 534 -1.69 8.90 -15.28
N VAL A 535 -2.57 9.66 -14.62
CA VAL A 535 -2.38 11.09 -14.36
C VAL A 535 -1.53 11.34 -13.13
N ARG A 536 -1.79 10.59 -12.06
CA ARG A 536 -1.21 10.87 -10.75
C ARG A 536 0.26 10.49 -10.70
N PHE A 537 0.63 9.32 -11.22
CA PHE A 537 2.00 8.81 -11.13
C PHE A 537 2.63 8.53 -12.50
N GLY A 538 1.86 8.68 -13.60
CA GLY A 538 2.35 8.32 -14.93
C GLY A 538 2.42 6.80 -15.12
N GLU A 539 1.61 6.04 -14.38
CA GLU A 539 1.62 4.58 -14.33
C GLU A 539 0.36 4.01 -14.98
N ILE A 540 0.52 2.94 -15.76
CA ILE A 540 -0.57 2.07 -16.21
C ILE A 540 -0.24 0.62 -15.84
N PHE A 541 -1.26 -0.16 -15.47
CA PHE A 541 -1.10 -1.61 -15.37
C PHE A 541 -1.36 -2.25 -16.73
N VAL A 542 -0.55 -3.25 -17.06
CA VAL A 542 -0.70 -4.10 -18.23
C VAL A 542 -0.65 -5.57 -17.85
N SER A 543 -1.25 -6.42 -18.69
CA SER A 543 -1.37 -7.88 -18.48
C SER A 543 -1.37 -8.62 -19.82
N SER A 544 -1.32 -9.96 -19.80
CA SER A 544 -1.45 -10.75 -21.03
C SER A 544 -2.85 -10.67 -21.66
N GLN A 545 -3.87 -10.36 -20.85
CA GLN A 545 -5.28 -10.28 -21.22
C GLN A 545 -6.07 -9.40 -20.27
N ARG A 546 -7.29 -8.97 -20.61
CA ARG A 546 -8.15 -8.28 -19.64
C ARG A 546 -8.41 -9.18 -18.43
N LEU A 547 -8.07 -8.69 -17.24
CA LEU A 547 -8.31 -9.38 -15.98
C LEU A 547 -9.73 -9.11 -15.48
N PHE A 548 -10.34 -10.12 -14.86
CA PHE A 548 -11.67 -10.02 -14.25
C PHE A 548 -11.58 -10.18 -12.75
N GLN A 549 -12.43 -9.42 -12.05
CA GLN A 549 -12.67 -9.58 -10.62
C GLN A 549 -13.06 -11.04 -10.35
N PRO A 550 -12.43 -11.74 -9.38
CA PRO A 550 -12.59 -13.19 -9.31
C PRO A 550 -14.04 -13.63 -9.11
N SER A 551 -14.76 -13.03 -8.16
CA SER A 551 -16.17 -13.30 -7.89
C SER A 551 -17.14 -12.77 -8.96
N GLN A 552 -16.63 -12.18 -10.05
CA GLN A 552 -17.42 -11.96 -11.27
C GLN A 552 -17.55 -13.24 -12.08
N VAL A 553 -16.51 -14.08 -12.14
CA VAL A 553 -16.41 -15.19 -13.10
C VAL A 553 -16.30 -16.57 -12.45
N VAL A 554 -15.90 -16.65 -11.18
CA VAL A 554 -15.87 -17.89 -10.39
C VAL A 554 -16.59 -17.72 -9.06
N LEU A 555 -16.95 -18.84 -8.42
CA LEU A 555 -17.61 -18.82 -7.13
C LEU A 555 -16.70 -18.27 -6.01
N PRO A 556 -17.25 -17.61 -4.99
CA PRO A 556 -16.53 -17.22 -3.78
C PRO A 556 -15.76 -18.36 -3.10
N GLY A 557 -14.76 -17.99 -2.31
CA GLY A 557 -13.90 -18.90 -1.56
C GLY A 557 -12.64 -19.28 -2.34
N GLU A 558 -12.30 -20.57 -2.32
CA GLU A 558 -11.05 -21.05 -2.91
C GLU A 558 -10.90 -20.76 -4.42
N PRO A 559 -11.94 -20.92 -5.26
CA PRO A 559 -11.83 -20.58 -6.68
C PRO A 559 -11.50 -19.09 -6.89
N ALA A 560 -12.12 -18.19 -6.12
CA ALA A 560 -11.87 -16.76 -6.20
C ALA A 560 -10.44 -16.40 -5.78
N ARG A 561 -9.92 -17.00 -4.71
CA ARG A 561 -8.52 -16.81 -4.29
C ARG A 561 -7.52 -17.32 -5.30
N ALA A 562 -7.76 -18.51 -5.86
CA ALA A 562 -6.90 -19.10 -6.88
C ALA A 562 -6.84 -18.21 -8.14
N LEU A 563 -7.97 -17.63 -8.56
CA LEU A 563 -7.99 -16.70 -9.68
C LEU A 563 -7.35 -15.34 -9.34
N GLN A 564 -7.51 -14.83 -8.12
CA GLN A 564 -6.80 -13.62 -7.67
C GLN A 564 -5.28 -13.81 -7.75
N ALA A 565 -4.77 -14.92 -7.21
CA ALA A 565 -3.34 -15.25 -7.29
C ALA A 565 -2.84 -15.40 -8.74
N ALA A 566 -3.68 -15.92 -9.64
CA ALA A 566 -3.35 -15.97 -11.07
C ALA A 566 -3.34 -14.58 -11.72
N ASN A 567 -4.28 -13.71 -11.38
CA ASN A 567 -4.34 -12.32 -11.87
C ASN A 567 -3.13 -11.50 -11.40
N ASP A 568 -2.68 -11.70 -10.15
CA ASP A 568 -1.52 -11.01 -9.59
C ASP A 568 -0.21 -11.39 -10.31
N LYS A 569 -0.12 -12.63 -10.80
CA LYS A 569 0.98 -13.09 -11.66
C LYS A 569 0.85 -12.68 -13.13
N ASP A 570 -0.27 -12.07 -13.52
CA ASP A 570 -0.54 -11.62 -14.88
C ASP A 570 -0.59 -10.09 -14.97
N ARG A 571 0.20 -9.36 -14.15
CA ARG A 571 0.22 -7.90 -14.19
C ARG A 571 1.62 -7.32 -14.05
N LEU A 572 1.85 -6.19 -14.69
CA LEU A 572 3.08 -5.41 -14.64
C LEU A 572 2.75 -3.92 -14.81
N ILE A 573 3.48 -3.02 -14.15
CA ILE A 573 3.34 -1.59 -14.39
C ILE A 573 4.20 -1.17 -15.59
N ILE A 574 3.69 -0.28 -16.44
CA ILE A 574 4.51 0.56 -17.32
C ILE A 574 4.42 2.00 -16.78
N ASP A 575 5.56 2.62 -16.52
CA ASP A 575 5.62 4.01 -16.07
C ASP A 575 6.56 4.88 -16.91
N ASN A 576 6.45 6.21 -16.75
CA ASN A 576 7.23 7.19 -17.51
C ASN A 576 8.60 7.54 -16.88
N ALA A 577 9.14 6.66 -16.03
CA ALA A 577 10.43 6.80 -15.34
C ALA A 577 10.57 8.10 -14.53
N ARG A 578 9.49 8.52 -13.86
CA ARG A 578 9.45 9.72 -13.02
C ARG A 578 8.87 9.43 -11.64
N SER A 579 9.43 10.10 -10.66
CA SER A 579 9.08 10.03 -9.25
C SER A 579 8.21 11.23 -8.80
N GLY A 580 7.19 10.90 -8.02
CA GLY A 580 6.28 11.86 -7.38
C GLY A 580 4.96 12.06 -8.13
N SER A 581 4.03 12.77 -7.50
CA SER A 581 2.67 12.92 -8.03
C SER A 581 2.50 14.11 -8.98
N ASN A 582 1.71 13.92 -10.04
CA ASN A 582 1.27 14.91 -11.03
C ASN A 582 2.47 15.66 -11.68
N ARG A 583 3.54 14.92 -12.03
CA ARG A 583 4.75 15.46 -12.65
C ARG A 583 4.52 15.80 -14.12
N LEU A 584 5.13 16.90 -14.58
CA LEU A 584 5.07 17.36 -15.96
C LEU A 584 6.37 17.05 -16.71
N PRO A 585 6.31 16.69 -18.01
CA PRO A 585 5.11 16.31 -18.73
C PRO A 585 4.40 15.07 -18.14
N LEU A 586 3.07 15.05 -18.26
CA LEU A 586 2.24 13.88 -17.97
C LEU A 586 2.51 12.78 -19.00
N LEU A 587 1.97 11.59 -18.74
CA LEU A 587 2.04 10.47 -19.67
C LEU A 587 1.42 10.83 -21.03
N THR A 588 2.06 10.40 -22.12
CA THR A 588 1.59 10.58 -23.49
C THR A 588 0.32 9.76 -23.75
N GLY A 589 -0.68 10.38 -24.39
CA GLY A 589 -1.98 9.76 -24.65
C GLY A 589 -2.02 8.82 -25.85
N ALA A 590 -3.22 8.45 -26.29
CA ALA A 590 -3.48 7.51 -27.39
C ALA A 590 -2.70 7.76 -28.69
N ASP A 591 -2.39 9.00 -29.02
CA ASP A 591 -1.68 9.36 -30.25
C ASP A 591 -0.16 9.15 -30.21
N GLY A 592 0.39 8.77 -29.05
CA GLY A 592 1.82 8.52 -28.89
C GLY A 592 2.70 9.77 -29.03
N VAL A 593 2.13 10.99 -28.99
CA VAL A 593 2.88 12.25 -29.18
C VAL A 593 2.50 13.34 -28.18
N ARG A 594 1.22 13.52 -27.87
CA ARG A 594 0.75 14.59 -26.96
C ARG A 594 0.38 14.00 -25.61
N GLU A 595 0.56 14.77 -24.54
CA GLU A 595 0.06 14.40 -23.21
C GLU A 595 -1.41 13.96 -23.27
N LEU A 596 -1.75 13.03 -22.38
CA LEU A 596 -3.12 12.59 -22.21
C LEU A 596 -4.08 13.76 -21.97
N SER A 597 -5.31 13.60 -22.46
CA SER A 597 -6.40 14.56 -22.27
C SER A 597 -7.73 13.88 -22.57
N ALA A 598 -8.85 14.56 -22.31
CA ALA A 598 -10.16 13.99 -22.60
C ALA A 598 -10.39 13.68 -24.11
N SER A 599 -9.68 14.36 -25.03
CA SER A 599 -9.65 14.00 -26.47
C SER A 599 -8.55 13.03 -26.87
N ASN A 600 -7.60 12.74 -25.99
CA ASN A 600 -6.45 11.87 -26.24
C ASN A 600 -6.26 10.92 -25.04
N PRO A 601 -7.27 10.11 -24.67
CA PRO A 601 -7.21 9.29 -23.46
C PRO A 601 -6.31 8.07 -23.66
N ILE A 602 -5.83 7.49 -22.56
CA ILE A 602 -5.47 6.06 -22.52
C ILE A 602 -6.68 5.35 -21.93
N ARG A 603 -7.08 4.20 -22.48
CA ARG A 603 -8.23 3.43 -22.00
C ARG A 603 -7.79 2.03 -21.59
N ALA A 604 -8.39 1.50 -20.53
CA ALA A 604 -8.29 0.06 -20.27
C ALA A 604 -8.81 -0.71 -21.50
N GLY A 605 -8.17 -1.81 -21.87
CA GLY A 605 -8.41 -2.55 -23.12
C GLY A 605 -7.64 -2.04 -24.34
N PHE A 606 -6.93 -0.91 -24.27
CA PHE A 606 -5.87 -0.63 -25.24
C PHE A 606 -4.78 -1.70 -25.16
N THR A 607 -4.08 -1.92 -26.27
CA THR A 607 -2.98 -2.89 -26.33
C THR A 607 -1.66 -2.17 -26.62
N VAL A 608 -0.59 -2.62 -25.94
CA VAL A 608 0.79 -2.23 -26.20
C VAL A 608 1.43 -3.37 -26.98
N PRO A 609 1.89 -3.16 -28.23
CA PRO A 609 2.51 -4.21 -29.02
C PRO A 609 3.74 -4.83 -28.35
N ALA A 610 4.07 -6.07 -28.74
CA ALA A 610 5.35 -6.69 -28.41
C ALA A 610 6.52 -5.81 -28.86
N GLY A 611 7.65 -5.91 -28.17
CA GLY A 611 8.84 -5.10 -28.44
C GLY A 611 8.87 -3.78 -27.67
N PHE A 612 7.99 -3.58 -26.68
CA PHE A 612 8.07 -2.41 -25.79
C PHE A 612 9.28 -2.58 -24.86
N ARG A 613 10.07 -1.52 -24.69
CA ARG A 613 11.33 -1.55 -23.94
C ARG A 613 11.32 -0.63 -22.74
N GLY A 614 11.97 -1.10 -21.69
CA GLY A 614 12.19 -0.34 -20.47
C GLY A 614 13.22 -1.01 -19.58
N PHE A 615 13.33 -0.54 -18.36
CA PHE A 615 14.19 -1.11 -17.34
C PHE A 615 13.31 -1.71 -16.26
N MET A 616 13.53 -2.99 -15.93
CA MET A 616 12.79 -3.61 -14.83
C MET A 616 13.21 -2.92 -13.53
N GLY A 617 12.24 -2.56 -12.71
CA GLY A 617 12.49 -2.14 -11.34
C GLY A 617 11.37 -2.63 -10.43
N TYR A 618 11.59 -2.46 -9.15
CA TYR A 618 10.63 -2.79 -8.11
C TYR A 618 10.45 -1.58 -7.17
N SER A 619 9.21 -1.23 -6.87
CA SER A 619 8.95 -0.25 -5.80
C SER A 619 7.47 -0.23 -5.44
N PHE A 620 7.19 0.10 -4.18
CA PHE A 620 5.82 0.16 -3.64
C PHE A 620 5.05 -1.17 -3.85
N SER A 621 5.75 -2.30 -3.67
CA SER A 621 5.21 -3.66 -3.80
C SER A 621 4.80 -4.09 -5.21
N GLU A 622 5.32 -3.43 -6.25
CA GLU A 622 4.97 -3.73 -7.65
C GLU A 622 6.20 -3.69 -8.57
N TYR A 623 6.33 -4.72 -9.42
CA TYR A 623 7.26 -4.73 -10.54
C TYR A 623 6.79 -3.79 -11.65
N ARG A 624 7.75 -3.16 -12.32
CA ARG A 624 7.48 -2.11 -13.29
C ARG A 624 8.56 -2.04 -14.37
N LEU A 625 8.14 -1.68 -15.58
CA LEU A 625 9.04 -1.21 -16.62
C LEU A 625 9.11 0.31 -16.59
N ARG A 626 10.28 0.82 -16.21
CA ARG A 626 10.64 2.23 -16.38
C ARG A 626 10.83 2.48 -17.87
N ALA A 627 9.89 3.16 -18.50
CA ALA A 627 9.86 3.27 -19.96
C ALA A 627 11.11 3.94 -20.52
N GLU A 628 11.73 3.30 -21.52
CA GLU A 628 12.79 3.91 -22.33
C GLU A 628 12.19 4.98 -23.27
N GLN A 629 10.94 4.77 -23.70
CA GLN A 629 10.21 5.60 -24.64
C GLN A 629 8.71 5.55 -24.37
N ASP A 630 7.97 6.56 -24.84
CA ASP A 630 6.51 6.60 -24.70
C ASP A 630 5.83 5.36 -25.34
N PRO A 631 4.89 4.71 -24.64
CA PRO A 631 4.14 3.59 -25.19
C PRO A 631 3.36 3.97 -26.45
N GLN A 632 3.36 3.08 -27.43
CA GLN A 632 2.52 3.19 -28.63
C GLN A 632 1.32 2.27 -28.48
N PHE A 633 0.11 2.83 -28.42
CA PHE A 633 -1.11 2.06 -28.20
C PHE A 633 -1.80 1.68 -29.52
N ASN A 634 -2.22 0.42 -29.64
CA ASN A 634 -3.23 0.04 -30.62
C ASN A 634 -4.62 0.41 -30.09
N THR A 635 -5.10 1.59 -30.50
CA THR A 635 -6.38 2.14 -30.05
C THR A 635 -7.61 1.41 -30.59
N GLN A 636 -7.45 0.54 -31.60
CA GLN A 636 -8.55 -0.22 -32.19
C GLN A 636 -8.93 -1.45 -31.36
N SER A 637 -8.13 -1.84 -30.35
CA SER A 637 -8.48 -2.95 -29.45
C SER A 637 -9.61 -2.59 -28.47
N ASN A 638 -9.74 -1.31 -28.10
CA ASN A 638 -10.89 -0.80 -27.36
C ASN A 638 -11.19 0.68 -27.74
N PRO A 639 -11.71 0.95 -28.95
CA PRO A 639 -12.09 2.31 -29.31
C PRO A 639 -13.28 2.75 -28.45
N ARG A 640 -13.39 4.06 -28.20
CA ARG A 640 -14.56 4.66 -27.53
C ARG A 640 -15.86 4.19 -28.21
N PRO A 641 -16.73 3.43 -27.52
CA PRO A 641 -17.82 2.74 -28.20
C PRO A 641 -18.96 3.70 -28.57
N ALA A 642 -19.49 3.53 -29.79
CA ALA A 642 -20.78 4.10 -30.13
C ALA A 642 -21.90 3.45 -29.29
N VAL A 643 -23.03 4.14 -29.12
CA VAL A 643 -24.17 3.58 -28.41
C VAL A 643 -24.64 2.26 -29.05
N PRO A 644 -24.94 1.21 -28.25
CA PRO A 644 -25.47 -0.04 -28.78
C PRO A 644 -26.76 0.15 -29.58
N ASN A 645 -26.81 -0.47 -30.76
CA ASN A 645 -27.99 -0.44 -31.63
C ASN A 645 -29.23 -0.95 -30.91
N ARG A 646 -30.31 -0.18 -30.99
CA ARG A 646 -31.60 -0.50 -30.38
C ARG A 646 -32.29 -1.66 -31.08
N ARG A 647 -32.80 -2.59 -30.27
CA ARG A 647 -33.71 -3.67 -30.68
C ARG A 647 -35.08 -3.47 -30.03
N GLY A 648 -36.15 -3.87 -30.72
CA GLY A 648 -37.49 -3.87 -30.14
C GLY A 648 -38.11 -2.50 -29.87
N GLN A 649 -39.23 -2.52 -29.13
CA GLN A 649 -40.10 -1.37 -28.94
C GLN A 649 -39.77 -0.56 -27.70
N LEU A 650 -39.06 -1.11 -26.71
CA LEU A 650 -38.76 -0.48 -25.44
C LEU A 650 -37.29 -0.69 -25.10
N ARG A 651 -36.60 0.38 -24.71
CA ARG A 651 -35.29 0.32 -24.09
C ARG A 651 -35.40 0.81 -22.65
N VAL A 652 -34.98 -0.01 -21.70
CA VAL A 652 -34.84 0.36 -20.28
C VAL A 652 -33.37 0.39 -19.96
N ALA A 653 -32.94 1.32 -19.11
CA ALA A 653 -31.54 1.38 -18.68
C ALA A 653 -31.38 1.50 -17.17
N SER A 654 -30.26 1.00 -16.66
CA SER A 654 -29.75 1.30 -15.31
C SER A 654 -28.54 2.21 -15.44
N PHE A 655 -28.47 3.26 -14.62
CA PHE A 655 -27.34 4.17 -14.64
C PHE A 655 -27.06 4.80 -13.27
N ASN A 656 -25.89 4.52 -12.71
CA ASN A 656 -25.32 5.30 -11.61
C ASN A 656 -24.82 6.65 -12.16
N VAL A 657 -25.23 7.76 -11.54
CA VAL A 657 -24.91 9.11 -12.02
C VAL A 657 -23.75 9.79 -11.28
N GLU A 658 -22.99 9.03 -10.48
CA GLU A 658 -21.80 9.48 -9.73
C GLU A 658 -22.11 10.71 -8.86
N ASN A 659 -22.99 10.54 -7.87
CA ASN A 659 -23.44 11.59 -6.95
C ASN A 659 -23.91 12.88 -7.64
N LEU A 660 -25.06 12.84 -8.34
CA LEU A 660 -25.69 14.06 -8.85
C LEU A 660 -26.40 14.82 -7.73
N PHE A 661 -25.87 15.98 -7.36
CA PHE A 661 -26.41 16.86 -6.32
C PHE A 661 -26.60 18.28 -6.87
N THR A 662 -27.73 18.90 -6.54
CA THR A 662 -27.94 20.34 -6.75
C THR A 662 -27.55 21.16 -5.53
N THR A 663 -27.52 20.54 -4.35
CA THR A 663 -26.91 21.13 -3.16
C THR A 663 -25.40 20.99 -3.22
N LEU A 664 -24.70 22.09 -3.49
CA LEU A 664 -23.25 22.10 -3.63
C LEU A 664 -22.54 21.76 -2.31
N GLN A 665 -21.42 21.03 -2.41
CA GLN A 665 -20.56 20.78 -1.25
C GLN A 665 -20.00 22.09 -0.68
N GLY A 666 -19.93 22.18 0.65
CA GLY A 666 -19.36 23.33 1.32
C GLY A 666 -19.46 23.24 2.85
N SER A 667 -18.77 24.14 3.54
CA SER A 667 -18.81 24.20 5.01
C SER A 667 -20.24 24.43 5.50
N GLY A 668 -20.78 23.48 6.27
CA GLY A 668 -22.13 23.54 6.82
C GLY A 668 -23.24 23.11 5.86
N ALA A 669 -22.91 22.67 4.64
CA ALA A 669 -23.88 22.06 3.74
C ALA A 669 -24.25 20.66 4.23
N THR A 670 -25.56 20.39 4.32
CA THR A 670 -26.10 19.10 4.74
C THR A 670 -27.18 18.65 3.78
N CYS A 671 -27.21 17.35 3.49
CA CYS A 671 -28.07 16.73 2.49
C CYS A 671 -28.77 15.49 3.04
N GLY A 672 -29.88 15.11 2.42
CA GLY A 672 -30.69 13.96 2.82
C GLY A 672 -31.49 14.17 4.11
N PRO A 673 -32.35 13.20 4.45
CA PRO A 673 -33.26 13.27 5.60
C PRO A 673 -32.54 13.31 6.96
N ASN A 674 -31.29 12.86 7.02
CA ASN A 674 -30.47 12.82 8.24
C ASN A 674 -29.38 13.91 8.31
N ASN A 675 -29.45 14.95 7.48
CA ASN A 675 -28.47 16.05 7.45
C ASN A 675 -27.02 15.56 7.30
N LEU A 676 -26.80 14.60 6.41
CA LEU A 676 -25.48 14.04 6.11
C LEU A 676 -24.64 15.03 5.28
N GLY A 677 -23.34 14.79 5.13
CA GLY A 677 -22.51 15.59 4.23
C GLY A 677 -23.00 15.48 2.78
N CYS A 678 -23.13 16.62 2.09
CA CYS A 678 -23.43 16.65 0.66
C CYS A 678 -22.28 16.06 -0.17
N ARG A 679 -22.61 15.46 -1.31
CA ARG A 679 -21.66 14.85 -2.26
C ARG A 679 -21.78 15.55 -3.62
N GLY A 680 -21.07 15.09 -4.65
CA GLY A 680 -21.23 15.65 -6.01
C GLY A 680 -20.47 16.95 -6.25
N ALA A 681 -21.07 17.90 -6.96
CA ALA A 681 -20.44 19.17 -7.33
C ALA A 681 -20.15 20.10 -6.13
N ARG A 682 -19.03 20.83 -6.19
CA ARG A 682 -18.62 21.86 -5.22
C ARG A 682 -18.96 23.28 -5.68
N THR A 683 -19.11 23.47 -6.98
CA THR A 683 -19.41 24.76 -7.61
C THR A 683 -20.55 24.62 -8.62
N ASP A 684 -21.21 25.72 -8.96
CA ASP A 684 -22.20 25.74 -10.03
C ASP A 684 -21.59 25.30 -11.37
N SER A 685 -20.32 25.66 -11.64
CA SER A 685 -19.59 25.23 -12.84
C SER A 685 -19.44 23.71 -12.90
N GLU A 686 -19.04 23.07 -11.80
CA GLU A 686 -18.95 21.61 -11.73
C GLU A 686 -20.32 20.94 -11.94
N LEU A 687 -21.39 21.50 -11.37
CA LEU A 687 -22.76 21.00 -11.58
C LEU A 687 -23.19 21.12 -13.04
N GLU A 688 -22.94 22.26 -13.69
CA GLU A 688 -23.20 22.45 -15.12
C GLU A 688 -22.42 21.44 -15.97
N ARG A 689 -21.16 21.18 -15.62
CA ARG A 689 -20.31 20.20 -16.30
C ARG A 689 -20.82 18.77 -16.15
N GLN A 690 -21.23 18.39 -14.94
CA GLN A 690 -21.83 17.08 -14.65
C GLN A 690 -23.14 16.90 -15.42
N LEU A 691 -24.04 17.89 -15.36
CA LEU A 691 -25.31 17.87 -16.08
C LEU A 691 -25.11 17.77 -17.59
N ALA A 692 -24.10 18.45 -18.16
CA ALA A 692 -23.80 18.36 -19.58
C ALA A 692 -23.37 16.93 -19.99
N LYS A 693 -22.50 16.28 -19.20
CA LYS A 693 -22.09 14.88 -19.44
C LYS A 693 -23.27 13.91 -19.30
N LEU A 694 -24.05 14.01 -18.22
CA LEU A 694 -25.23 13.17 -18.00
C LEU A 694 -26.30 13.37 -19.07
N THR A 695 -26.53 14.62 -19.52
CA THR A 695 -27.46 14.93 -20.62
C THR A 695 -26.98 14.31 -21.95
N ALA A 696 -25.68 14.34 -22.22
CA ALA A 696 -25.09 13.70 -23.40
C ALA A 696 -25.25 12.17 -23.34
N ALA A 697 -24.92 11.55 -22.20
CA ALA A 697 -25.02 10.11 -22.00
C ALA A 697 -26.48 9.62 -22.11
N ILE A 698 -27.40 10.16 -21.30
CA ILE A 698 -28.82 9.75 -21.29
C ILE A 698 -29.49 10.05 -22.64
N GLY A 699 -29.15 11.19 -23.26
CA GLY A 699 -29.67 11.54 -24.58
C GLY A 699 -29.29 10.54 -25.67
N LYS A 700 -28.00 10.12 -25.72
CA LYS A 700 -27.48 9.16 -26.70
C LYS A 700 -27.93 7.72 -26.43
N MET A 701 -28.08 7.35 -25.16
CA MET A 701 -28.53 6.03 -24.71
C MET A 701 -29.83 5.56 -25.39
N ASP A 702 -30.70 6.53 -25.73
CA ASP A 702 -32.02 6.32 -26.33
C ASP A 702 -32.93 5.39 -25.50
N ALA A 703 -32.80 5.44 -24.17
CA ALA A 703 -33.69 4.74 -23.27
C ALA A 703 -35.07 5.43 -23.19
N ASP A 704 -36.11 4.64 -22.91
CA ASP A 704 -37.46 5.14 -22.65
C ASP A 704 -37.79 5.19 -21.15
N VAL A 705 -37.10 4.38 -20.34
CA VAL A 705 -37.15 4.38 -18.87
C VAL A 705 -35.71 4.21 -18.37
N VAL A 706 -35.28 5.03 -17.42
CA VAL A 706 -33.95 4.92 -16.80
C VAL A 706 -34.12 4.82 -15.28
N ALA A 707 -33.58 3.76 -14.71
CA ALA A 707 -33.35 3.60 -13.28
C ALA A 707 -32.04 4.32 -12.93
N LEU A 708 -32.15 5.37 -12.12
CA LEU A 708 -31.00 6.17 -11.68
C LEU A 708 -30.64 5.81 -10.24
N VAL A 709 -29.35 5.65 -9.96
CA VAL A 709 -28.83 5.56 -8.60
C VAL A 709 -27.84 6.70 -8.35
N GLU A 710 -27.63 7.07 -7.09
CA GLU A 710 -26.80 8.22 -6.69
C GLU A 710 -27.34 9.62 -7.04
N VAL A 711 -28.67 9.76 -7.04
CA VAL A 711 -29.32 11.08 -7.10
C VAL A 711 -29.45 11.63 -5.69
N GLU A 712 -29.22 12.93 -5.48
CA GLU A 712 -29.47 13.58 -4.19
C GLU A 712 -30.87 13.28 -3.63
N ASN A 713 -30.92 12.96 -2.33
CA ASN A 713 -32.14 12.65 -1.60
C ASN A 713 -32.82 13.92 -1.06
N ASP A 714 -33.34 14.73 -1.96
CA ASP A 714 -34.05 15.97 -1.67
C ASP A 714 -35.56 15.77 -1.50
N ALA A 715 -36.17 16.53 -0.59
CA ALA A 715 -37.57 16.37 -0.22
C ALA A 715 -38.56 16.74 -1.34
N ASN A 716 -38.12 17.57 -2.29
CA ASN A 716 -38.94 18.14 -3.35
C ASN A 716 -38.56 17.63 -4.75
N ASP A 717 -37.64 16.66 -4.85
CA ASP A 717 -37.16 16.10 -6.13
C ASP A 717 -36.57 17.17 -7.09
N TYR A 718 -36.05 18.27 -6.54
CA TYR A 718 -35.48 19.38 -7.31
C TYR A 718 -34.31 18.93 -8.20
N THR A 719 -33.43 18.08 -7.68
CA THR A 719 -32.30 17.52 -8.43
C THR A 719 -32.76 16.74 -9.66
N LEU A 720 -33.81 15.92 -9.52
CA LEU A 720 -34.44 15.24 -10.66
C LEU A 720 -35.06 16.22 -11.65
N SER A 721 -35.72 17.27 -11.17
CA SER A 721 -36.28 18.30 -12.06
C SER A 721 -35.18 19.01 -12.86
N VAL A 722 -34.03 19.31 -12.25
CA VAL A 722 -32.91 19.96 -12.93
C VAL A 722 -32.33 19.07 -14.04
N LEU A 723 -32.17 17.77 -13.78
CA LEU A 723 -31.75 16.80 -14.79
C LEU A 723 -32.76 16.69 -15.94
N VAL A 724 -34.04 16.52 -15.62
CA VAL A 724 -35.11 16.40 -16.61
C VAL A 724 -35.27 17.68 -17.44
N ASP A 725 -35.10 18.85 -16.84
CA ASP A 725 -35.11 20.13 -17.53
C ASP A 725 -33.89 20.29 -18.45
N ALA A 726 -32.71 19.82 -18.05
CA ALA A 726 -31.55 19.77 -18.94
C ALA A 726 -31.81 18.85 -20.15
N LEU A 727 -32.35 17.65 -19.91
CA LEU A 727 -32.72 16.70 -20.96
C LEU A 727 -33.78 17.27 -21.90
N ASN A 728 -34.82 17.90 -21.39
CA ASN A 728 -35.89 18.48 -22.20
C ASN A 728 -35.47 19.74 -22.94
N ARG A 729 -34.48 20.50 -22.44
CA ARG A 729 -33.86 21.59 -23.19
C ARG A 729 -33.04 21.06 -24.37
N ALA A 730 -32.29 19.98 -24.19
CA ALA A 730 -31.49 19.37 -25.25
C ALA A 730 -32.34 18.57 -26.26
N TYR A 731 -33.37 17.86 -25.77
CA TYR A 731 -34.21 16.93 -26.52
C TYR A 731 -35.71 17.18 -26.27
N PRO A 732 -36.27 18.32 -26.71
CA PRO A 732 -37.63 18.74 -26.36
C PRO A 732 -38.74 17.80 -26.87
N ARG A 733 -38.44 16.93 -27.84
CA ARG A 733 -39.42 15.96 -28.38
C ARG A 733 -39.62 14.74 -27.48
N ASP A 734 -38.66 14.45 -26.62
CA ASP A 734 -38.69 13.28 -25.74
C ASP A 734 -39.63 13.50 -24.56
N ASN A 735 -39.76 14.76 -24.11
CA ASN A 735 -40.61 15.18 -23.00
C ASN A 735 -40.41 14.30 -21.76
N TRP A 736 -39.15 14.12 -21.36
CA TRP A 736 -38.75 13.39 -20.18
C TRP A 736 -39.55 13.84 -18.95
N GLN A 737 -39.91 12.87 -18.11
CA GLN A 737 -40.59 13.03 -16.83
C GLN A 737 -39.84 12.20 -15.78
N TYR A 738 -40.10 12.45 -14.50
CA TYR A 738 -39.59 11.65 -13.39
C TYR A 738 -40.74 11.15 -12.50
N ILE A 739 -40.48 10.10 -11.73
CA ILE A 739 -41.39 9.66 -10.67
C ILE A 739 -41.00 10.39 -9.39
N ALA A 740 -41.90 11.23 -8.88
CA ALA A 740 -41.68 11.96 -7.62
C ALA A 740 -41.77 10.99 -6.44
N SER A 741 -40.80 11.06 -5.53
CA SER A 741 -40.75 10.23 -4.32
C SER A 741 -40.60 11.05 -3.04
N GLY A 742 -40.09 12.28 -3.15
CA GLY A 742 -39.56 13.01 -1.99
C GLY A 742 -38.41 12.24 -1.34
N TRP A 743 -38.36 12.28 0.01
CA TRP A 743 -37.35 11.56 0.78
C TRP A 743 -37.56 10.05 0.76
N LEU A 744 -36.46 9.32 0.60
CA LEU A 744 -36.43 7.86 0.73
C LEU A 744 -35.34 7.43 1.72
N GLY A 745 -35.69 6.63 2.72
CA GLY A 745 -34.72 6.05 3.65
C GLY A 745 -33.92 7.10 4.43
N THR A 746 -32.63 6.86 4.62
CA THR A 746 -31.78 7.60 5.57
C THR A 746 -30.56 8.29 4.94
N ASP A 747 -30.16 7.93 3.72
CA ASP A 747 -28.91 8.39 3.09
C ASP A 747 -29.06 9.73 2.35
N ALA A 748 -27.94 10.36 1.98
CA ALA A 748 -27.88 11.59 1.19
C ALA A 748 -28.24 11.36 -0.28
N ILE A 749 -28.22 10.11 -0.74
CA ILE A 749 -28.61 9.69 -2.09
C ILE A 749 -29.83 8.77 -2.08
N LYS A 750 -30.60 8.77 -3.18
CA LYS A 750 -31.76 7.90 -3.40
C LYS A 750 -31.76 7.28 -4.79
N ASN A 751 -32.56 6.22 -4.93
CA ASN A 751 -32.93 5.62 -6.20
C ASN A 751 -34.04 6.44 -6.86
N ALA A 752 -34.04 6.54 -8.18
CA ALA A 752 -35.05 7.30 -8.92
C ALA A 752 -35.38 6.67 -10.29
N PHE A 753 -36.49 7.10 -10.89
CA PHE A 753 -36.85 6.77 -12.27
C PHE A 753 -37.10 8.05 -13.08
N ILE A 754 -36.54 8.10 -14.28
CA ILE A 754 -36.94 9.03 -15.34
C ILE A 754 -37.47 8.25 -16.53
N TYR A 755 -38.40 8.83 -17.28
CA TYR A 755 -39.06 8.13 -18.38
C TYR A 755 -39.59 9.08 -19.46
N ARG A 756 -39.80 8.53 -20.66
CA ARG A 756 -40.44 9.19 -21.79
C ARG A 756 -41.93 8.81 -21.82
N PRO A 757 -42.87 9.71 -21.49
CA PRO A 757 -44.29 9.40 -21.32
C PRO A 757 -44.98 8.97 -22.64
N ARG A 758 -44.36 9.24 -23.80
CA ARG A 758 -44.87 8.78 -25.10
C ARG A 758 -44.51 7.32 -25.38
N ARG A 759 -43.77 6.66 -24.50
CA ARG A 759 -43.20 5.31 -24.70
C ARG A 759 -43.59 4.37 -23.57
N ALA A 760 -43.58 4.87 -22.33
CA ALA A 760 -43.99 4.15 -21.14
C ALA A 760 -44.79 5.08 -20.22
N THR A 761 -45.91 4.60 -19.70
CA THR A 761 -46.77 5.34 -18.75
C THR A 761 -46.78 4.63 -17.40
N PRO A 762 -46.49 5.31 -16.28
CA PRO A 762 -46.60 4.72 -14.95
C PRO A 762 -48.03 4.25 -14.64
N VAL A 763 -48.15 3.13 -13.97
CA VAL A 763 -49.41 2.53 -13.51
C VAL A 763 -49.28 2.17 -12.02
N GLY A 764 -50.25 2.62 -11.22
CA GLY A 764 -50.21 2.44 -9.77
C GLY A 764 -49.23 3.40 -9.08
N ASP A 765 -49.19 3.30 -7.76
CA ASP A 765 -48.28 4.09 -6.93
C ASP A 765 -46.86 3.52 -6.96
N LEU A 766 -45.88 4.38 -6.68
CA LEU A 766 -44.49 3.95 -6.42
C LEU A 766 -44.47 3.11 -5.15
N ALA A 767 -43.97 1.88 -5.23
CA ALA A 767 -43.78 1.03 -4.07
C ALA A 767 -42.34 1.13 -3.57
N VAL A 768 -42.16 1.10 -2.25
CA VAL A 768 -40.85 1.21 -1.59
C VAL A 768 -40.63 -0.04 -0.73
N LEU A 769 -39.45 -0.64 -0.84
CA LEU A 769 -38.97 -1.69 0.05
C LEU A 769 -37.96 -1.08 1.04
N ASP A 770 -38.34 -1.10 2.30
CA ASP A 770 -37.54 -0.70 3.45
C ASP A 770 -37.72 -1.69 4.61
N ASP A 771 -37.09 -1.40 5.74
CA ASP A 771 -37.13 -2.23 6.96
C ASP A 771 -38.52 -2.28 7.61
N SER A 772 -39.42 -1.35 7.27
CA SER A 772 -40.81 -1.38 7.71
C SER A 772 -41.66 -2.39 6.92
N VAL A 773 -41.23 -2.71 5.69
CA VAL A 773 -41.87 -3.70 4.81
C VAL A 773 -41.28 -5.09 5.02
N ASP A 774 -39.96 -5.21 5.06
CA ASP A 774 -39.25 -6.45 5.39
C ASP A 774 -37.99 -6.12 6.20
N PRO A 775 -37.87 -6.58 7.47
CA PRO A 775 -36.75 -6.23 8.34
C PRO A 775 -35.39 -6.73 7.86
N ASP A 776 -35.34 -7.70 6.93
CA ASP A 776 -34.09 -8.11 6.28
C ASP A 776 -33.58 -7.08 5.27
N PHE A 777 -34.38 -6.05 4.93
CA PHE A 777 -33.98 -4.91 4.10
C PHE A 777 -33.65 -3.67 4.95
N ASP A 778 -32.64 -3.77 5.81
CA ASP A 778 -32.28 -2.73 6.79
C ASP A 778 -31.80 -1.40 6.17
N THR A 779 -32.66 -0.36 6.18
CA THR A 779 -32.36 0.94 5.57
C THR A 779 -31.43 1.85 6.37
N SER A 780 -30.98 1.43 7.55
CA SER A 780 -29.85 2.08 8.22
C SER A 780 -28.51 1.77 7.54
N ARG A 781 -28.48 0.72 6.70
CA ARG A 781 -27.27 0.23 6.04
C ARG A 781 -27.30 0.40 4.52
N GLN A 782 -28.48 0.38 3.92
CA GLN A 782 -28.64 0.47 2.47
C GLN A 782 -29.76 1.42 2.04
N ARG A 783 -29.81 1.73 0.74
CA ARG A 783 -30.82 2.62 0.19
C ARG A 783 -32.09 1.80 -0.10
N PRO A 784 -33.30 2.33 0.16
CA PRO A 784 -34.54 1.63 -0.16
C PRO A 784 -34.60 1.23 -1.65
N ALA A 785 -35.08 0.03 -1.94
CA ALA A 785 -35.42 -0.35 -3.32
C ALA A 785 -36.80 0.25 -3.67
N ILE A 786 -36.96 0.68 -4.93
CA ILE A 786 -38.23 1.26 -5.39
C ILE A 786 -38.76 0.52 -6.61
N ALA A 787 -40.07 0.34 -6.70
CA ALA A 787 -40.72 -0.35 -7.81
C ALA A 787 -41.84 0.49 -8.43
N GLN A 788 -41.85 0.58 -9.76
CA GLN A 788 -42.90 1.23 -10.53
C GLN A 788 -43.33 0.32 -11.69
N THR A 789 -44.63 0.07 -11.81
CA THR A 789 -45.17 -0.58 -13.02
C THR A 789 -45.34 0.45 -14.13
N PHE A 790 -44.93 0.06 -15.34
CA PHE A 790 -45.08 0.85 -16.56
C PHE A 790 -45.93 0.08 -17.59
N GLU A 791 -46.86 0.79 -18.24
CA GLU A 791 -47.55 0.34 -19.43
C GLU A 791 -46.83 0.86 -20.68
N VAL A 792 -46.38 -0.08 -21.52
CA VAL A 792 -45.62 0.22 -22.74
C VAL A 792 -46.57 0.61 -23.86
N LEU A 793 -46.26 1.68 -24.60
CA LEU A 793 -47.08 2.09 -25.74
C LEU A 793 -47.19 0.96 -26.78
N GLY A 794 -48.42 0.50 -27.03
CA GLY A 794 -48.68 -0.62 -27.94
C GLY A 794 -48.29 -2.00 -27.40
N GLY A 795 -47.72 -2.07 -26.19
CA GLY A 795 -47.27 -3.28 -25.52
C GLY A 795 -48.07 -3.61 -24.26
N GLY A 796 -47.52 -4.52 -23.45
CA GLY A 796 -48.04 -4.90 -22.13
C GLY A 796 -47.45 -4.08 -20.99
N ARG A 797 -47.51 -4.66 -19.78
CA ARG A 797 -47.00 -4.05 -18.54
C ARG A 797 -45.80 -4.81 -18.01
N PHE A 798 -44.88 -4.07 -17.40
CA PHE A 798 -43.77 -4.63 -16.62
C PHE A 798 -43.53 -3.76 -15.39
N THR A 799 -43.03 -4.37 -14.31
CA THR A 799 -42.61 -3.68 -13.09
C THR A 799 -41.09 -3.51 -13.14
N ALA A 800 -40.62 -2.27 -13.16
CA ALA A 800 -39.21 -1.93 -13.01
C ALA A 800 -38.89 -1.73 -11.53
N VAL A 801 -37.78 -2.29 -11.05
CA VAL A 801 -37.36 -2.25 -9.65
C VAL A 801 -35.93 -1.73 -9.58
N ASN A 802 -35.74 -0.55 -9.00
CA ASN A 802 -34.43 0.09 -8.87
C ASN A 802 -33.80 -0.23 -7.52
N VAL A 803 -32.55 -0.70 -7.53
CA VAL A 803 -31.81 -1.19 -6.36
C VAL A 803 -30.48 -0.44 -6.22
N HIS A 804 -30.11 -0.10 -4.98
CA HIS A 804 -28.77 0.35 -4.61
C HIS A 804 -28.41 -0.23 -3.23
N LEU A 805 -27.74 -1.38 -3.23
CA LEU A 805 -27.39 -2.10 -1.99
C LEU A 805 -26.17 -1.49 -1.29
N ARG A 806 -25.90 -1.95 -0.06
CA ARG A 806 -24.76 -1.53 0.77
C ARG A 806 -23.43 -1.69 0.03
N SER A 807 -22.59 -0.65 0.03
CA SER A 807 -21.25 -0.70 -0.58
C SER A 807 -20.31 -1.68 0.13
N LYS A 808 -19.34 -2.21 -0.63
CA LYS A 808 -18.27 -3.12 -0.19
C LYS A 808 -17.19 -2.47 0.70
N ALA A 809 -17.40 -1.25 1.19
CA ALA A 809 -16.39 -0.47 1.92
C ALA A 809 -16.74 -0.32 3.42
N SER A 810 -15.82 0.26 4.20
CA SER A 810 -15.97 0.49 5.65
C SER A 810 -16.26 -0.81 6.40
N CYS A 811 -15.37 -1.78 6.22
CA CYS A 811 -15.55 -3.13 6.75
C CYS A 811 -15.54 -3.15 8.29
N PRO A 812 -16.48 -3.87 8.92
CA PRO A 812 -16.34 -4.28 10.31
C PRO A 812 -15.04 -5.06 10.50
N SER A 813 -14.42 -4.96 11.68
CA SER A 813 -13.20 -5.70 12.00
C SER A 813 -13.45 -7.18 12.35
N SER A 814 -14.71 -7.59 12.55
CA SER A 814 -15.07 -8.98 12.84
C SER A 814 -16.56 -9.25 12.58
N GLY A 815 -16.93 -10.54 12.60
CA GLY A 815 -18.30 -11.00 12.40
C GLY A 815 -18.64 -11.29 10.94
N PRO A 816 -19.89 -11.70 10.66
CA PRO A 816 -20.30 -12.18 9.34
C PRO A 816 -20.36 -11.10 8.24
N ASP A 817 -20.30 -9.83 8.62
CA ASP A 817 -20.20 -8.69 7.70
C ASP A 817 -18.76 -8.17 7.56
N ALA A 818 -17.79 -8.70 8.31
CA ALA A 818 -16.37 -8.42 8.02
C ALA A 818 -15.98 -9.06 6.69
N ASP A 819 -14.86 -8.63 6.11
CA ASP A 819 -14.32 -9.33 4.95
C ASP A 819 -13.92 -10.75 5.36
N GLN A 820 -14.40 -11.74 4.60
CA GLN A 820 -14.10 -13.16 4.85
C GLN A 820 -12.95 -13.66 3.96
N ASN A 821 -12.30 -12.77 3.20
CA ASN A 821 -11.21 -13.09 2.27
C ASN A 821 -11.61 -14.20 1.27
N ASP A 822 -12.88 -14.17 0.85
CA ASP A 822 -13.51 -15.13 -0.06
C ASP A 822 -13.85 -14.51 -1.44
N GLY A 823 -13.41 -13.26 -1.68
CA GLY A 823 -13.68 -12.50 -2.89
C GLY A 823 -14.98 -11.69 -2.88
N GLN A 824 -15.80 -11.78 -1.82
CA GLN A 824 -17.07 -11.05 -1.74
C GLN A 824 -16.96 -9.69 -1.05
N ALA A 825 -15.83 -9.42 -0.37
CA ALA A 825 -15.63 -8.27 0.50
C ALA A 825 -16.65 -8.18 1.64
N CYS A 826 -16.52 -7.16 2.49
CA CYS A 826 -17.39 -6.97 3.64
C CYS A 826 -18.85 -6.62 3.27
N TRP A 827 -19.73 -6.64 4.28
CA TRP A 827 -21.18 -6.43 4.19
C TRP A 827 -21.93 -7.43 3.30
N ASN A 828 -21.30 -8.54 2.92
CA ASN A 828 -21.91 -9.54 2.05
C ASN A 828 -23.17 -10.14 2.68
N GLN A 829 -23.15 -10.47 3.97
CA GLN A 829 -24.32 -11.03 4.66
C GLN A 829 -25.56 -10.12 4.54
N TRP A 830 -25.43 -8.82 4.77
CA TRP A 830 -26.55 -7.90 4.59
C TRP A 830 -27.00 -7.82 3.13
N ARG A 831 -26.08 -7.71 2.16
CA ARG A 831 -26.46 -7.72 0.72
C ARG A 831 -27.28 -8.96 0.35
N THR A 832 -26.90 -10.13 0.88
CA THR A 832 -27.62 -11.40 0.68
C THR A 832 -29.02 -11.38 1.28
N ARG A 833 -29.17 -10.90 2.52
CA ARG A 833 -30.48 -10.76 3.18
C ARG A 833 -31.41 -9.82 2.41
N SER A 834 -30.87 -8.70 1.95
CA SER A 834 -31.61 -7.71 1.16
C SER A 834 -32.09 -8.26 -0.17
N SER A 835 -31.29 -9.10 -0.81
CA SER A 835 -31.66 -9.78 -2.05
C SER A 835 -32.78 -10.81 -1.83
N ALA A 836 -32.75 -11.53 -0.70
CA ALA A 836 -33.84 -12.42 -0.31
C ALA A 836 -35.14 -11.66 0.02
N ALA A 837 -35.06 -10.54 0.73
CA ALA A 837 -36.19 -9.66 1.03
C ALA A 837 -36.81 -9.08 -0.25
N LEU A 838 -35.96 -8.67 -1.20
CA LEU A 838 -36.37 -8.18 -2.51
C LEU A 838 -37.19 -9.22 -3.28
N ALA A 839 -36.73 -10.47 -3.32
CA ALA A 839 -37.46 -11.56 -3.98
C ALA A 839 -38.84 -11.82 -3.33
N ARG A 840 -38.91 -11.83 -1.99
CA ARG A 840 -40.18 -11.99 -1.24
C ARG A 840 -41.14 -10.85 -1.51
N TRP A 841 -40.65 -9.61 -1.50
CA TRP A 841 -41.45 -8.41 -1.71
C TRP A 841 -42.05 -8.40 -3.12
N LEU A 842 -41.27 -8.70 -4.15
CA LEU A 842 -41.74 -8.72 -5.53
C LEU A 842 -42.77 -9.83 -5.82
N ALA A 843 -42.73 -10.94 -5.08
CA ALA A 843 -43.76 -11.97 -5.16
C ALA A 843 -45.16 -11.48 -4.72
N SER A 844 -45.26 -10.34 -4.02
CA SER A 844 -46.52 -9.77 -3.53
C SER A 844 -47.24 -8.82 -4.51
N ASP A 845 -46.67 -8.54 -5.68
CA ASP A 845 -47.09 -7.45 -6.60
C ASP A 845 -47.23 -6.10 -5.86
N PRO A 846 -46.10 -5.53 -5.38
CA PRO A 846 -46.13 -4.40 -4.45
C PRO A 846 -46.71 -3.12 -5.06
N THR A 847 -46.69 -3.01 -6.40
CA THR A 847 -47.28 -1.87 -7.13
C THR A 847 -48.75 -2.07 -7.49
N GLN A 848 -49.31 -3.28 -7.26
CA GLN A 848 -50.63 -3.70 -7.71
C GLN A 848 -50.83 -3.49 -9.22
N GLY A 849 -49.74 -3.67 -9.98
CA GLY A 849 -49.67 -3.38 -11.42
C GLY A 849 -50.34 -4.45 -12.27
N GLY A 850 -50.58 -5.64 -11.70
CA GLY A 850 -51.24 -6.76 -12.34
C GLY A 850 -50.38 -7.42 -13.42
N THR A 851 -49.06 -7.47 -13.23
CA THR A 851 -48.11 -8.10 -14.17
C THR A 851 -47.11 -8.99 -13.43
N VAL A 852 -46.73 -10.10 -14.07
CA VAL A 852 -45.66 -11.00 -13.61
C VAL A 852 -44.31 -10.67 -14.26
N ASN A 853 -44.29 -9.73 -15.21
CA ASN A 853 -43.08 -9.25 -15.86
C ASN A 853 -42.36 -8.28 -14.93
N GLN A 854 -41.30 -8.75 -14.28
CA GLN A 854 -40.52 -7.97 -13.32
C GLN A 854 -39.09 -7.82 -13.83
N LEU A 855 -38.56 -6.61 -13.76
CA LEU A 855 -37.20 -6.26 -14.10
C LEU A 855 -36.56 -5.61 -12.87
N ILE A 856 -35.59 -6.29 -12.28
CA ILE A 856 -34.75 -5.75 -11.22
C ILE A 856 -33.50 -5.19 -11.87
N LEU A 857 -33.15 -3.94 -11.57
CA LEU A 857 -32.01 -3.27 -12.17
C LEU A 857 -31.43 -2.25 -11.21
N GLY A 858 -30.13 -2.01 -11.26
CA GLY A 858 -29.48 -1.08 -10.34
C GLY A 858 -28.08 -1.52 -9.98
N ASP A 859 -27.53 -0.87 -8.95
CA ASP A 859 -26.23 -1.18 -8.37
C ASP A 859 -26.41 -2.12 -7.17
N PHE A 860 -26.01 -3.38 -7.35
CA PHE A 860 -26.10 -4.38 -6.29
C PHE A 860 -24.90 -4.33 -5.34
N ASN A 861 -23.87 -3.55 -5.68
CA ASN A 861 -22.58 -3.58 -5.03
C ASN A 861 -22.08 -5.03 -4.86
N ALA A 862 -22.32 -5.89 -5.84
CA ALA A 862 -21.98 -7.31 -5.81
C ALA A 862 -21.64 -7.83 -7.20
N TYR A 863 -20.58 -8.63 -7.29
CA TYR A 863 -20.18 -9.28 -8.54
C TYR A 863 -21.06 -10.49 -8.86
N GLY A 864 -21.05 -10.90 -10.13
CA GLY A 864 -22.08 -11.79 -10.69
C GLY A 864 -22.23 -13.18 -10.06
N MET A 865 -21.19 -13.69 -9.39
CA MET A 865 -21.18 -15.00 -8.73
C MET A 865 -21.34 -14.92 -7.20
N GLU A 866 -21.48 -13.72 -6.63
CA GLU A 866 -21.61 -13.52 -5.19
C GLU A 866 -22.99 -13.93 -4.65
N ASP A 867 -23.06 -14.23 -3.36
CA ASP A 867 -24.24 -14.66 -2.61
C ASP A 867 -25.51 -13.81 -2.83
N PRO A 868 -25.47 -12.45 -2.82
CA PRO A 868 -26.64 -11.64 -3.14
C PRO A 868 -27.21 -11.92 -4.55
N MET A 869 -26.32 -12.16 -5.52
CA MET A 869 -26.72 -12.42 -6.90
C MET A 869 -27.29 -13.83 -7.05
N THR A 870 -26.60 -14.84 -6.50
CA THR A 870 -27.08 -16.24 -6.52
C THR A 870 -28.41 -16.41 -5.80
N THR A 871 -28.64 -15.65 -4.71
CA THR A 871 -29.95 -15.60 -4.03
C THR A 871 -31.10 -15.21 -4.96
N LEU A 872 -30.89 -14.28 -5.89
CA LEU A 872 -31.91 -13.89 -6.88
C LEU A 872 -32.03 -14.91 -8.00
N TYR A 873 -30.93 -15.55 -8.40
CA TYR A 873 -30.96 -16.64 -9.39
C TYR A 873 -31.76 -17.84 -8.87
N ASP A 874 -31.56 -18.21 -7.61
CA ASP A 874 -32.30 -19.28 -6.92
C ASP A 874 -33.80 -18.93 -6.75
N ALA A 875 -34.12 -17.64 -6.66
CA ALA A 875 -35.50 -17.14 -6.71
C ALA A 875 -36.11 -17.16 -8.13
N GLY A 876 -35.34 -17.58 -9.14
CA GLY A 876 -35.78 -17.78 -10.52
C GLY A 876 -35.55 -16.60 -11.46
N TYR A 877 -34.83 -15.56 -11.03
CA TYR A 877 -34.49 -14.44 -11.90
C TYR A 877 -33.30 -14.76 -12.80
N THR A 878 -33.32 -14.27 -14.03
CA THR A 878 -32.24 -14.46 -15.01
C THR A 878 -31.40 -13.19 -15.12
N ASN A 879 -30.08 -13.28 -14.93
CA ASN A 879 -29.16 -12.20 -15.27
C ASN A 879 -29.15 -11.99 -16.80
N LEU A 880 -29.58 -10.81 -17.23
CA LEU A 880 -29.80 -10.53 -18.64
C LEU A 880 -28.50 -10.30 -19.42
N ALA A 881 -27.47 -9.74 -18.78
CA ALA A 881 -26.18 -9.53 -19.43
C ALA A 881 -25.48 -10.87 -19.67
N PHE A 882 -25.57 -11.80 -18.69
CA PHE A 882 -25.09 -13.18 -18.88
C PHE A 882 -25.85 -13.86 -20.01
N ALA A 883 -27.19 -13.73 -20.04
CA ALA A 883 -28.00 -14.32 -21.10
C ALA A 883 -27.66 -13.78 -22.50
N GLU A 884 -27.38 -12.48 -22.67
CA GLU A 884 -26.89 -11.90 -23.94
C GLU A 884 -25.49 -12.45 -24.30
N ASN A 885 -24.67 -12.73 -23.29
CA ASN A 885 -23.33 -13.29 -23.42
C ASN A 885 -23.33 -14.84 -23.40
N ASN A 886 -24.38 -15.49 -23.92
CA ASN A 886 -24.51 -16.95 -24.01
C ASN A 886 -24.40 -17.72 -22.68
N GLY A 887 -24.67 -17.06 -21.55
CA GLY A 887 -24.56 -17.60 -20.20
C GLY A 887 -23.21 -17.36 -19.54
N GLU A 888 -22.25 -16.77 -20.26
CA GLU A 888 -20.90 -16.51 -19.72
C GLU A 888 -20.87 -15.25 -18.85
N PRO A 889 -20.21 -15.30 -17.68
CA PRO A 889 -20.26 -14.24 -16.69
C PRO A 889 -19.24 -13.10 -16.91
N ASP A 890 -18.38 -13.18 -17.93
CA ASP A 890 -17.30 -12.23 -18.25
C ASP A 890 -17.81 -10.92 -18.89
N VAL A 891 -18.73 -10.26 -18.19
CA VAL A 891 -19.28 -8.93 -18.52
C VAL A 891 -18.96 -7.95 -17.39
N TYR A 892 -18.95 -6.65 -17.69
CA TYR A 892 -18.55 -5.64 -16.70
C TYR A 892 -19.23 -4.29 -16.91
N SER A 893 -19.45 -3.60 -15.79
CA SER A 893 -19.90 -2.22 -15.71
C SER A 893 -18.90 -1.32 -14.97
N TYR A 894 -17.89 -1.92 -14.35
CA TYR A 894 -16.97 -1.29 -13.41
C TYR A 894 -15.59 -1.95 -13.49
N THR A 895 -14.54 -1.21 -13.15
CA THR A 895 -13.17 -1.72 -13.07
C THR A 895 -12.56 -1.25 -11.75
N PHE A 896 -11.96 -2.17 -11.01
CA PHE A 896 -11.32 -1.88 -9.72
C PHE A 896 -9.96 -2.58 -9.66
N MET A 897 -8.90 -1.81 -9.40
CA MET A 897 -7.52 -2.31 -9.33
C MET A 897 -7.14 -3.16 -10.56
N GLY A 898 -7.40 -2.63 -11.75
CA GLY A 898 -7.15 -3.30 -13.03
C GLY A 898 -8.04 -4.50 -13.37
N GLN A 899 -9.00 -4.85 -12.52
CA GLN A 899 -9.86 -6.03 -12.72
C GLN A 899 -11.29 -5.60 -13.04
N ALA A 900 -11.82 -6.11 -14.16
CA ALA A 900 -13.15 -5.79 -14.66
C ALA A 900 -14.23 -6.65 -13.97
N GLY A 901 -15.38 -6.05 -13.66
CA GLY A 901 -16.52 -6.77 -13.11
C GLY A 901 -17.81 -5.95 -13.19
N SER A 902 -18.93 -6.55 -12.86
CA SER A 902 -20.22 -5.87 -12.88
C SER A 902 -20.79 -5.72 -11.49
N LEU A 903 -21.00 -4.47 -11.06
CA LEU A 903 -21.78 -4.15 -9.86
C LEU A 903 -23.22 -3.78 -10.24
N ASP A 904 -23.41 -3.29 -11.47
CA ASP A 904 -24.71 -2.98 -12.03
C ASP A 904 -25.29 -4.19 -12.75
N HIS A 905 -26.49 -4.61 -12.38
CA HIS A 905 -27.11 -5.78 -12.99
C HIS A 905 -28.52 -5.48 -13.48
N GLY A 906 -28.99 -6.32 -14.40
CA GLY A 906 -30.37 -6.36 -14.86
C GLY A 906 -30.87 -7.80 -14.80
N LEU A 907 -31.83 -8.07 -13.93
CA LEU A 907 -32.41 -9.39 -13.75
C LEU A 907 -33.89 -9.39 -14.13
N ALA A 908 -34.32 -10.36 -14.92
CA ALA A 908 -35.72 -10.49 -15.31
C ALA A 908 -36.38 -11.72 -14.70
N SER A 909 -37.66 -11.58 -14.34
CA SER A 909 -38.50 -12.74 -14.04
C SER A 909 -38.59 -13.66 -15.26
N PRO A 910 -38.91 -14.97 -15.08
CA PRO A 910 -38.97 -15.91 -16.20
C PRO A 910 -39.88 -15.47 -17.36
N SER A 911 -40.99 -14.79 -17.07
CA SER A 911 -41.90 -14.31 -18.11
C SER A 911 -41.29 -13.16 -18.93
N LEU A 912 -40.55 -12.26 -18.29
CA LEU A 912 -39.94 -11.11 -18.95
C LEU A 912 -38.62 -11.47 -19.65
N ALA A 913 -37.83 -12.40 -19.11
CA ALA A 913 -36.59 -12.86 -19.72
C ALA A 913 -36.81 -13.33 -21.17
N ASN A 914 -37.92 -14.04 -21.42
CA ASN A 914 -38.34 -14.49 -22.76
C ASN A 914 -38.77 -13.37 -23.73
N GLN A 915 -38.83 -12.12 -23.25
CA GLN A 915 -39.24 -10.93 -24.01
C GLN A 915 -38.10 -9.91 -24.18
N VAL A 916 -36.94 -10.17 -23.57
CA VAL A 916 -35.71 -9.40 -23.76
C VAL A 916 -35.06 -9.80 -25.08
N LEU A 917 -34.57 -8.80 -25.81
CA LEU A 917 -33.95 -8.94 -27.13
C LEU A 917 -32.45 -8.60 -27.11
N ARG A 918 -32.03 -7.85 -26.10
CA ARG A 918 -30.64 -7.46 -25.83
C ARG A 918 -30.50 -6.94 -24.41
N ALA A 919 -29.39 -7.23 -23.76
CA ALA A 919 -28.94 -6.55 -22.55
C ALA A 919 -27.42 -6.38 -22.60
N VAL A 920 -26.94 -5.15 -22.73
CA VAL A 920 -25.51 -4.87 -22.89
C VAL A 920 -25.08 -3.64 -22.09
N TYR A 921 -23.89 -3.70 -21.50
CA TYR A 921 -23.23 -2.52 -20.97
C TYR A 921 -22.75 -1.63 -22.11
N TRP A 922 -22.87 -0.32 -21.96
CA TRP A 922 -22.26 0.64 -22.86
C TRP A 922 -21.02 1.23 -22.17
N ASN A 923 -19.86 0.65 -22.46
CA ASN A 923 -18.60 0.92 -21.74
C ASN A 923 -17.98 2.29 -22.07
N VAL A 924 -18.61 3.35 -21.59
CA VAL A 924 -18.18 4.76 -21.78
C VAL A 924 -17.50 5.35 -20.55
N ASN A 925 -17.50 4.64 -19.43
CA ASN A 925 -17.08 5.15 -18.12
C ASN A 925 -15.96 4.32 -17.49
N SER A 926 -16.14 3.01 -17.33
CA SER A 926 -15.21 2.17 -16.54
C SER A 926 -13.79 2.16 -17.11
N ASP A 927 -13.65 2.09 -18.44
CA ASP A 927 -12.35 2.07 -19.11
C ASP A 927 -11.66 3.45 -19.21
N GLU A 928 -12.29 4.55 -18.76
CA GLU A 928 -11.77 5.91 -18.89
C GLU A 928 -10.98 6.37 -17.64
N ILE A 929 -10.02 7.27 -17.86
CA ILE A 929 -9.23 7.89 -16.78
C ILE A 929 -10.16 8.68 -15.83
N PRO A 930 -10.15 8.41 -14.50
CA PRO A 930 -11.02 9.08 -13.53
C PRO A 930 -10.88 10.60 -13.52
N ALA A 931 -9.67 11.11 -13.77
CA ALA A 931 -9.39 12.54 -13.85
C ALA A 931 -10.16 13.26 -14.97
N PHE A 932 -10.76 12.55 -15.94
CA PHE A 932 -11.54 13.16 -17.02
C PHE A 932 -13.02 13.42 -16.67
N ASN A 933 -13.38 13.25 -15.40
CA ASN A 933 -14.70 13.58 -14.87
C ASN A 933 -15.01 15.10 -14.90
N TYR A 934 -16.17 15.47 -14.38
CA TYR A 934 -16.67 16.85 -14.39
C TYR A 934 -15.96 17.81 -13.41
N SER A 935 -15.22 17.29 -12.42
CA SER A 935 -14.69 18.11 -11.33
C SER A 935 -13.64 19.13 -11.79
N GLU A 936 -13.47 20.16 -10.98
CA GLU A 936 -12.50 21.24 -11.12
C GLU A 936 -11.55 21.25 -9.90
N GLY A 937 -10.54 22.13 -9.95
CA GLY A 937 -9.56 22.30 -8.88
C GLY A 937 -8.32 21.44 -9.03
N SER A 938 -7.57 21.28 -7.94
CA SER A 938 -6.29 20.58 -7.95
C SER A 938 -6.45 19.07 -8.08
N LEU A 939 -5.56 18.45 -8.85
CA LEU A 939 -5.50 17.00 -8.97
C LEU A 939 -5.21 16.37 -7.59
N PRO A 940 -5.80 15.21 -7.27
CA PRO A 940 -5.60 14.56 -5.98
C PRO A 940 -4.13 14.35 -5.63
N GLY A 941 -3.77 14.63 -4.38
CA GLY A 941 -2.43 14.35 -3.83
C GLY A 941 -1.28 15.17 -4.40
N GLY A 942 -1.54 16.20 -5.24
CA GLY A 942 -0.50 17.04 -5.82
C GLY A 942 -0.77 18.53 -5.76
N PHE A 943 0.11 19.27 -6.42
CA PHE A 943 0.10 20.73 -6.49
C PHE A 943 -0.41 21.26 -7.83
N LEU A 944 -0.69 20.37 -8.80
CA LEU A 944 -1.10 20.74 -10.14
C LEU A 944 -2.62 20.92 -10.23
N ASP A 945 -3.05 22.07 -10.73
CA ASP A 945 -4.45 22.30 -11.08
C ASP A 945 -4.86 21.45 -12.28
N LYS A 946 -6.06 20.84 -12.21
CA LYS A 946 -6.58 19.98 -13.27
C LYS A 946 -6.62 20.75 -14.60
N PRO A 947 -5.95 20.26 -15.66
CA PRO A 947 -5.92 20.93 -16.95
C PRO A 947 -7.31 21.10 -17.57
N ALA A 948 -7.56 22.21 -18.26
CA ALA A 948 -8.87 22.50 -18.86
C ALA A 948 -9.26 21.47 -19.95
N ASN A 949 -8.29 20.89 -20.65
CA ASN A 949 -8.48 19.84 -21.66
C ASN A 949 -8.77 18.44 -21.07
N PHE A 950 -8.87 18.30 -19.73
CA PHE A 950 -9.31 17.06 -19.09
C PHE A 950 -10.83 16.94 -19.04
N TYR A 951 -11.57 17.91 -19.57
CA TYR A 951 -13.01 17.87 -19.62
C TYR A 951 -13.51 17.99 -21.05
N GLN A 952 -14.51 17.19 -21.38
CA GLN A 952 -15.39 17.37 -22.54
C GLN A 952 -16.84 17.20 -22.13
N ALA A 953 -17.75 17.93 -22.77
CA ALA A 953 -19.19 17.85 -22.52
C ALA A 953 -19.83 16.68 -23.30
N ASP A 954 -19.24 15.49 -23.17
CA ASP A 954 -19.62 14.24 -23.81
C ASP A 954 -19.92 13.14 -22.77
N GLU A 955 -20.36 11.98 -23.25
CA GLU A 955 -20.80 10.83 -22.46
C GLU A 955 -19.66 10.10 -21.72
N PHE A 956 -18.42 10.27 -22.15
CA PHE A 956 -17.28 9.50 -21.63
C PHE A 956 -16.88 9.98 -20.24
N ARG A 957 -16.65 9.07 -19.29
CA ARG A 957 -16.39 9.41 -17.88
C ARG A 957 -17.44 10.38 -17.31
N SER A 958 -18.70 10.12 -17.64
CA SER A 958 -19.87 10.78 -17.04
C SER A 958 -20.23 10.19 -15.68
N SER A 959 -19.77 8.97 -15.41
CA SER A 959 -19.80 8.26 -14.14
C SER A 959 -18.52 7.39 -14.04
N ASP A 960 -18.32 6.72 -12.91
CA ASP A 960 -17.47 5.55 -12.72
C ASP A 960 -18.11 4.22 -13.15
N HIS A 961 -19.42 4.18 -13.36
CA HIS A 961 -20.15 2.98 -13.78
C HIS A 961 -20.67 3.11 -15.21
N ASP A 962 -20.61 2.01 -15.96
CA ASP A 962 -21.21 1.94 -17.29
C ASP A 962 -22.72 1.67 -17.22
N PRO A 963 -23.54 2.36 -18.03
CA PRO A 963 -24.96 2.08 -18.08
C PRO A 963 -25.27 0.72 -18.74
N LEU A 964 -26.20 -0.02 -18.14
CA LEU A 964 -26.75 -1.26 -18.71
C LEU A 964 -27.99 -0.95 -19.56
N LEU A 965 -27.98 -1.33 -20.84
CA LEU A 965 -29.07 -1.08 -21.80
C LEU A 965 -29.83 -2.36 -22.12
N ILE A 966 -31.14 -2.37 -21.85
CA ILE A 966 -31.99 -3.55 -21.97
C ILE A 966 -33.11 -3.26 -22.98
N ASP A 967 -33.05 -3.94 -24.11
CA ASP A 967 -34.03 -3.84 -25.18
C ASP A 967 -35.05 -4.97 -25.08
N MET A 968 -36.33 -4.65 -25.16
CA MET A 968 -37.40 -5.63 -24.98
C MET A 968 -38.65 -5.36 -25.82
N THR A 969 -39.46 -6.40 -26.00
CA THR A 969 -40.81 -6.31 -26.56
C THR A 969 -41.82 -6.87 -25.58
N VAL A 970 -42.31 -6.00 -24.69
CA VAL A 970 -43.31 -6.36 -23.67
C VAL A 970 -44.66 -6.61 -24.34
N ARG A 971 -45.13 -7.86 -24.30
CA ARG A 971 -46.36 -8.33 -24.94
C ARG A 971 -47.59 -8.06 -24.08
N ARG A 972 -48.74 -7.81 -24.72
CA ARG A 972 -50.04 -7.73 -24.04
C ARG A 972 -50.57 -9.11 -23.71
N CYS A 973 -51.03 -9.30 -22.47
CA CYS A 973 -51.82 -10.47 -22.12
C CYS A 973 -53.25 -10.32 -22.71
N PRO A 974 -53.79 -11.33 -23.43
CA PRO A 974 -55.17 -11.28 -23.90
C PRO A 974 -56.18 -11.21 -22.72
N PRO A 975 -57.26 -10.42 -22.81
CA PRO A 975 -58.29 -10.38 -21.78
C PRO A 975 -58.92 -11.78 -21.56
N GLY A 976 -58.88 -12.29 -20.32
CA GLY A 976 -59.55 -13.55 -19.93
C GLY A 976 -58.63 -14.73 -19.61
N GLN A 977 -57.30 -14.62 -19.81
CA GLN A 977 -56.33 -15.55 -19.21
C GLN A 977 -55.83 -14.99 -17.87
N VAL A 978 -56.69 -15.03 -16.85
CA VAL A 978 -56.27 -14.76 -15.47
C VAL A 978 -55.63 -16.04 -14.92
N ASN A 979 -54.44 -15.93 -14.34
CA ASN A 979 -53.74 -17.02 -13.66
C ASN A 979 -54.69 -17.73 -12.69
N ARG A 980 -54.97 -19.02 -12.95
CA ARG A 980 -55.60 -19.91 -11.96
C ARG A 980 -54.48 -20.51 -11.11
N PRO A 981 -54.59 -20.53 -9.77
CA PRO A 981 -53.63 -21.24 -8.92
C PRO A 981 -53.54 -22.72 -9.36
N GLY A 982 -52.33 -23.21 -9.66
CA GLY A 982 -52.07 -24.63 -9.93
C GLY A 982 -51.74 -25.06 -11.37
N ARG A 983 -51.35 -24.15 -12.29
CA ARG A 983 -50.72 -24.54 -13.57
C ARG A 983 -49.20 -24.24 -13.55
N PRO A 984 -48.34 -25.10 -14.15
CA PRO A 984 -46.89 -24.99 -13.98
C PRO A 984 -46.23 -23.85 -14.78
N VAL A 985 -46.96 -23.19 -15.68
CA VAL A 985 -46.42 -22.09 -16.50
C VAL A 985 -47.55 -21.08 -16.76
N PRO A 986 -47.43 -19.81 -16.33
CA PRO A 986 -48.27 -18.75 -16.83
C PRO A 986 -47.97 -18.55 -18.32
N GLN A 987 -48.96 -18.74 -19.19
CA GLN A 987 -48.89 -18.21 -20.55
C GLN A 987 -49.42 -16.78 -20.53
N CYS A 988 -48.55 -15.86 -20.11
CA CYS A 988 -48.28 -14.55 -20.73
C CYS A 988 -46.99 -13.97 -20.16
#